data_AF-A0A399IQJ9-F1
#
_entry.id   AF-A0A399IQJ9-F1
#
_cell.length_a   1.000
_cell.length_b   1.000
_cell.length_c   1.000
_cell.angle_alpha   90.00
_cell.angle_beta   90.00
_cell.angle_gamma   90.00
#
_symmetry.space_group_name_H-M   'P 1'
#
loop_
_entity.id
_entity.type
_entity.pdbx_description
1 polymer ?
#
loop_
_entity_poly.entity_id
_entity_poly.type
_entity_poly.pdbx_seq_one_letter_code
_entity_poly.pdbx_strand_id
1 'polypeptide(L)'
;MELKRFNQKDIIFALDIGTRSIIGTVGVIKDKKFQVVCEKYIEHEERAMIDGQIHDITLVASVVQKVKNHLEEELQIQLSEVSIAAAGRFLRTIDVKADIELNEDEEVNKEIVRSLELSAVKKAEDEISATTEGKLYCVGYSVKNYYLNGFLISNLIGHKGENIGAEVIATFLPRSVIDSLYAVMNRVNLKVVNLTLEPIAAMEAAIPKNLRLLNIALVDIGAGTSDIAISSKESISAYGMVPMAGDEITETIVQEYLVDFNTAENIKRSIVEEKEVTYIDVLGMENTLLSENVFKLINSIVTKTAEEISKKILELNGGKAPSAVFLVGGGAHTPGILEAISEKLNLPPQRIAIKDRQAVIECISDNKLGSAGVTVLGIALSALRSLGNDFIDVILNNDPISLFNSHKHTIMDVLLQAGINPSLLISKNGKSIRFNYNGCKRIVFGEYGTNAKITINGEEATLETEVKANDNIVLEYAQNGKDAAPKLSEHIRNIYSISIYLNEEIKNIEPIIIVNEKIESLNYKISNGDEVNVFLPSKISDFKKYVLEEDVDLYMNNSILEDNYKLSEGDRIIKKVGSTESIKVSKDITEEKDYLNDIYQTNNDQNMVAINVEEPENFEENKQNEVAIAKEYVNSITVNINENNILLKGKSEYIIVDIFDYIDFDLTVPKGIINLILNGEKAAYTAKINDGDIIKIFWSDN
;
A
#
# COMPACT_ATOMS: atom_id res chain seq x y z
N MET A 1 7.29 21.93 44.05
CA MET A 1 7.84 20.76 43.33
C MET A 1 8.57 21.31 42.11
N GLU A 2 9.86 21.07 41.96
CA GLU A 2 10.61 21.53 40.79
C GLU A 2 10.15 20.77 39.53
N LEU A 3 9.38 21.44 38.66
CA LEU A 3 8.84 20.93 37.39
C LEU A 3 9.90 20.69 36.29
N LYS A 4 11.19 20.92 36.57
CA LYS A 4 12.31 20.85 35.60
C LYS A 4 12.81 19.43 35.23
N ARG A 5 12.01 18.37 35.44
CA ARG A 5 12.49 16.98 35.29
C ARG A 5 11.82 16.14 34.21
N PHE A 6 10.80 16.64 33.52
CA PHE A 6 10.10 15.84 32.50
C PHE A 6 10.62 16.17 31.11
N ASN A 7 10.95 15.13 30.34
CA ASN A 7 11.18 15.29 28.91
C ASN A 7 9.84 15.60 28.27
N GLN A 8 9.79 16.63 27.42
CA GLN A 8 8.55 17.03 26.75
C GLN A 8 7.96 15.91 25.89
N LYS A 9 8.80 14.96 25.45
CA LYS A 9 8.39 13.75 24.71
C LYS A 9 7.65 12.70 25.56
N ASP A 10 7.77 12.77 26.89
CA ASP A 10 7.15 11.80 27.82
C ASP A 10 5.81 12.33 28.37
N ILE A 11 5.35 13.48 27.88
CA ILE A 11 4.14 14.16 28.34
C ILE A 11 2.97 13.75 27.46
N ILE A 12 1.89 13.29 28.10
CA ILE A 12 0.61 13.08 27.44
C ILE A 12 -0.34 14.17 27.92
N PHE A 13 -0.85 14.95 26.98
CA PHE A 13 -1.96 15.88 27.21
C PHE A 13 -3.23 15.27 26.64
N ALA A 14 -4.19 14.98 27.50
CA ALA A 14 -5.51 14.47 27.16
C ALA A 14 -6.57 15.55 27.41
N LEU A 15 -7.54 15.64 26.50
CA LEU A 15 -8.63 16.59 26.58
C LEU A 15 -9.95 15.87 26.34
N ASP A 16 -10.85 15.99 27.32
CA ASP A 16 -12.24 15.56 27.23
C ASP A 16 -13.12 16.78 26.99
N ILE A 17 -13.79 16.82 25.83
CA ILE A 17 -14.58 17.97 25.37
C ILE A 17 -16.05 17.63 25.55
N GLY A 18 -16.53 17.72 26.79
CA GLY A 18 -17.91 17.41 27.13
C GLY A 18 -18.90 18.54 26.83
N THR A 19 -20.18 18.18 26.69
CA THR A 19 -21.28 19.12 26.41
C THR A 19 -21.36 20.26 27.43
N ARG A 20 -21.09 19.98 28.70
CA ARG A 20 -21.15 20.97 29.79
C ARG A 20 -19.79 21.56 30.16
N SER A 21 -18.72 20.77 30.05
CA SER A 21 -17.41 21.12 30.57
C SER A 21 -16.28 20.48 29.78
N ILE A 22 -15.13 21.12 29.77
CA ILE A 22 -13.89 20.61 29.20
C ILE A 22 -12.93 20.25 30.33
N ILE A 23 -12.37 19.05 30.27
CA ILE A 23 -11.38 18.54 31.23
C ILE A 23 -10.05 18.32 30.50
N GLY A 24 -9.04 19.10 30.86
CA GLY A 24 -7.67 18.90 30.39
C GLY A 24 -6.83 18.22 31.46
N THR A 25 -6.19 17.10 31.11
CA THR A 25 -5.29 16.37 32.00
C THR A 25 -3.93 16.20 31.35
N VAL A 26 -2.88 16.59 32.07
CA VAL A 26 -1.48 16.38 31.67
C VAL A 26 -0.83 15.42 32.64
N GLY A 27 -0.16 14.42 32.10
CA GLY A 27 0.58 13.46 32.90
C GLY A 27 1.79 12.89 32.19
N VAL A 28 2.53 12.07 32.91
CA VAL A 28 3.78 11.44 32.46
C VAL A 28 3.74 9.94 32.71
N ILE A 29 4.48 9.19 31.91
CA ILE A 29 4.60 7.74 32.09
C ILE A 29 5.68 7.47 33.13
N LYS A 30 5.31 6.78 34.22
CA LYS A 30 6.24 6.34 35.25
C LYS A 30 5.88 4.94 35.72
N ASP A 31 6.85 4.03 35.75
CA ASP A 31 6.65 2.64 36.19
C ASP A 31 5.51 1.92 35.44
N LYS A 32 5.38 2.18 34.13
CA LYS A 32 4.30 1.68 33.25
C LYS A 32 2.88 2.16 33.63
N LYS A 33 2.78 3.19 34.47
CA LYS A 33 1.52 3.85 34.83
C LYS A 33 1.49 5.29 34.32
N PHE A 34 0.30 5.78 34.05
CA PHE A 34 0.09 7.19 33.77
C PHE A 34 -0.02 7.97 35.08
N GLN A 35 0.89 8.89 35.36
CA GLN A 35 0.85 9.73 36.55
C GLN A 35 0.35 11.13 36.16
N VAL A 36 -0.80 11.53 36.69
CA VAL A 36 -1.35 12.88 36.50
C VAL A 36 -0.46 13.88 37.22
N VAL A 37 -0.07 14.93 36.49
CA VAL A 37 0.78 16.02 36.98
C VAL A 37 -0.03 17.29 37.18
N CYS A 38 -0.90 17.61 36.23
CA CYS A 38 -1.75 18.80 36.27
C CYS A 38 -3.08 18.52 35.58
N GLU A 39 -4.14 19.14 36.08
CA GLU A 39 -5.48 19.04 35.49
C GLU A 39 -6.26 20.34 35.66
N LYS A 40 -7.16 20.60 34.71
CA LYS A 40 -8.10 21.73 34.75
C LYS A 40 -9.47 21.31 34.25
N TYR A 41 -10.48 21.76 34.99
CA TYR A 41 -11.90 21.59 34.70
C TYR A 41 -12.51 22.97 34.47
N ILE A 42 -13.09 23.21 33.30
CA ILE A 42 -13.75 24.48 32.97
C ILE A 42 -15.12 24.18 32.35
N GLU A 43 -16.18 24.73 32.93
CA GLU A 43 -17.54 24.66 32.37
C GLU A 43 -17.71 25.69 31.25
N HIS A 44 -18.55 25.39 30.25
CA HIS A 44 -18.91 26.36 29.23
C HIS A 44 -19.76 27.48 29.85
N GLU A 45 -19.45 28.73 29.52
CA GLU A 45 -20.25 29.90 29.98
C GLU A 45 -21.62 29.95 29.27
N GLU A 46 -21.66 29.51 28.01
CA GLU A 46 -22.84 29.46 27.15
C GLU A 46 -22.99 28.07 26.51
N ARG A 47 -24.17 27.77 25.96
CA ARG A 47 -24.43 26.49 25.29
C ARG A 47 -23.68 26.43 23.95
N ALA A 48 -22.46 25.88 23.96
CA ALA A 48 -21.61 25.72 22.79
C ALA A 48 -21.74 24.34 22.11
N MET A 49 -22.29 23.36 22.85
CA MET A 49 -22.46 21.98 22.44
C MET A 49 -23.89 21.50 22.68
N ILE A 50 -24.38 20.58 21.84
CA ILE A 50 -25.72 19.98 21.95
C ILE A 50 -25.61 18.49 21.66
N ASP A 51 -26.06 17.65 22.60
CA ASP A 51 -26.01 16.19 22.57
C ASP A 51 -24.65 15.66 22.08
N GLY A 52 -23.56 16.19 22.65
CA GLY A 52 -22.18 15.77 22.35
C GLY A 52 -21.59 16.36 21.05
N GLN A 53 -22.33 17.18 20.30
CA GLN A 53 -21.82 17.82 19.09
C GLN A 53 -21.45 19.28 19.31
N ILE A 54 -20.37 19.71 18.65
CA ILE A 54 -19.95 21.11 18.62
C ILE A 54 -20.90 21.88 17.70
N HIS A 55 -21.66 22.81 18.28
CA HIS A 55 -22.51 23.73 17.53
C HIS A 55 -21.80 25.06 17.26
N ASP A 56 -20.99 25.54 18.20
CA ASP A 56 -20.16 26.73 18.03
C ASP A 56 -18.68 26.42 18.28
N ILE A 57 -17.93 26.33 17.18
CA ILE A 57 -16.50 26.03 17.21
C ILE A 57 -15.71 27.13 17.93
N THR A 58 -16.14 28.39 17.84
CA THR A 58 -15.44 29.53 18.43
C THR A 58 -15.57 29.51 19.94
N LEU A 59 -16.78 29.27 20.45
CA LEU A 59 -17.03 29.16 21.89
C LEU A 59 -16.26 27.98 22.49
N VAL A 60 -16.33 26.79 21.88
CA VAL A 60 -15.56 25.62 22.37
C VAL A 60 -14.06 25.90 22.32
N ALA A 61 -13.53 26.47 21.23
CA ALA A 61 -12.11 26.81 21.11
C ALA A 61 -11.66 27.80 22.19
N SER A 62 -12.52 28.77 22.57
CA SER A 62 -12.22 29.71 23.64
C SER A 62 -12.04 29.02 25.00
N VAL A 63 -12.87 28.01 25.30
CA VAL A 63 -12.79 27.23 26.55
C VAL A 63 -11.58 26.31 26.52
N VAL A 64 -11.30 25.63 25.40
CA VAL A 64 -10.08 24.83 25.22
C VAL A 64 -8.83 25.69 25.40
N GLN A 65 -8.81 26.90 24.83
CA GLN A 65 -7.70 27.84 24.99
C GLN A 65 -7.51 28.24 26.46
N LYS A 66 -8.60 28.50 27.19
CA LYS A 66 -8.53 28.76 28.64
C LYS A 66 -7.92 27.55 29.36
N VAL A 67 -8.40 26.33 29.11
CA VAL A 67 -7.85 25.10 29.72
C VAL A 67 -6.35 24.96 29.42
N LYS A 68 -5.96 25.09 28.15
CA LYS A 68 -4.57 25.03 27.69
C LYS A 68 -3.70 26.05 28.41
N ASN A 69 -4.10 27.32 28.44
CA ASN A 69 -3.32 28.39 29.07
C ASN A 69 -3.08 28.10 30.56
N HIS A 70 -4.11 27.68 31.29
CA HIS A 70 -3.97 27.37 32.72
C HIS A 70 -3.01 26.18 32.97
N LEU A 71 -3.06 25.15 32.11
CA LEU A 71 -2.13 24.02 32.19
C LEU A 71 -0.70 24.45 31.86
N GLU A 72 -0.49 25.23 30.79
CA GLU A 72 0.82 25.75 30.39
C GLU A 72 1.42 26.69 31.44
N GLU A 73 0.62 27.55 32.05
CA GLU A 73 1.02 28.44 33.14
C GLU A 73 1.44 27.65 34.39
N GLU A 74 0.70 26.61 34.76
CA GLU A 74 1.03 25.81 35.94
C GLU A 74 2.27 24.92 35.72
N LEU A 75 2.41 24.38 34.51
CA LEU A 75 3.50 23.47 34.15
C LEU A 75 4.77 24.20 33.67
N GLN A 76 4.65 25.45 33.25
CA GLN A 76 5.72 26.24 32.62
C GLN A 76 6.29 25.57 31.35
N ILE A 77 5.42 24.95 30.54
CA ILE A 77 5.74 24.32 29.26
C ILE A 77 4.73 24.72 28.20
N GLN A 78 5.08 24.56 26.92
CA GLN A 78 4.15 24.69 25.81
C GLN A 78 3.58 23.31 25.42
N LEU A 79 2.27 23.24 25.29
CA LEU A 79 1.53 22.06 24.83
C LEU A 79 1.20 22.25 23.34
N SER A 80 1.77 21.39 22.50
CA SER A 80 1.56 21.42 21.05
C SER A 80 0.78 20.22 20.52
N GLU A 81 0.70 19.14 21.30
CA GLU A 81 0.09 17.87 20.93
C GLU A 81 -0.99 17.50 21.95
N VAL A 82 -2.09 16.92 21.47
CA VAL A 82 -3.24 16.57 22.32
C VAL A 82 -3.87 15.25 21.88
N SER A 83 -4.32 14.48 22.85
CA SER A 83 -5.16 13.30 22.67
C SER A 83 -6.59 13.66 23.05
N ILE A 84 -7.56 13.33 22.20
CA ILE A 84 -8.97 13.68 22.40
C ILE A 84 -9.87 12.46 22.20
N ALA A 85 -11.11 12.58 22.66
CA ALA A 85 -12.18 11.66 22.31
C ALA A 85 -13.30 12.37 21.55
N ALA A 86 -13.99 11.62 20.70
CA ALA A 86 -15.26 12.04 20.12
C ALA A 86 -16.43 11.40 20.86
N ALA A 87 -17.46 12.21 21.12
CA ALA A 87 -18.75 11.79 21.64
C ALA A 87 -19.58 11.04 20.58
N GLY A 88 -20.49 10.18 21.05
CA GLY A 88 -21.07 9.11 20.26
C GLY A 88 -22.29 9.44 19.37
N ARG A 89 -22.60 10.71 19.08
CA ARG A 89 -23.80 11.01 18.28
C ARG A 89 -23.65 10.49 16.85
N PHE A 90 -24.56 9.59 16.47
CA PHE A 90 -24.55 8.85 15.20
C PHE A 90 -23.46 7.77 15.08
N LEU A 91 -22.97 7.22 16.21
CA LEU A 91 -22.14 6.03 16.15
C LEU A 91 -22.87 4.94 15.38
N ARG A 92 -22.19 4.46 14.35
CA ARG A 92 -22.59 3.27 13.62
C ARG A 92 -21.52 2.23 13.85
N THR A 93 -21.94 1.15 14.47
CA THR A 93 -21.06 0.03 14.79
C THR A 93 -21.50 -1.14 13.94
N ILE A 94 -20.55 -1.77 13.26
CA ILE A 94 -20.80 -2.92 12.41
C ILE A 94 -19.83 -4.03 12.76
N ASP A 95 -20.37 -5.25 12.77
CA ASP A 95 -19.61 -6.47 12.96
C ASP A 95 -19.30 -7.06 11.59
N VAL A 96 -18.02 -7.25 11.31
CA VAL A 96 -17.56 -7.82 10.04
C VAL A 96 -16.51 -8.88 10.29
N LYS A 97 -16.51 -9.87 9.41
CA LYS A 97 -15.46 -10.87 9.33
C LYS A 97 -14.74 -10.77 8.00
N ALA A 98 -13.41 -10.72 8.05
CA ALA A 98 -12.55 -10.89 6.89
C ALA A 98 -11.63 -12.09 7.09
N ASP A 99 -11.16 -12.64 5.97
CA ASP A 99 -10.31 -13.81 5.92
C ASP A 99 -9.21 -13.56 4.87
N ILE A 100 -8.01 -14.08 5.11
CA ILE A 100 -6.86 -14.05 4.20
C ILE A 100 -6.35 -15.49 4.04
N GLU A 101 -6.10 -15.90 2.80
CA GLU A 101 -5.42 -17.15 2.49
C GLU A 101 -3.91 -16.99 2.68
N LEU A 102 -3.28 -17.97 3.31
CA LEU A 102 -1.85 -18.02 3.57
C LEU A 102 -1.20 -19.08 2.69
N ASN A 103 0.08 -18.88 2.38
CA ASN A 103 0.88 -19.96 1.81
C ASN A 103 1.19 -21.00 2.91
N GLU A 104 1.20 -22.29 2.57
CA GLU A 104 1.36 -23.40 3.55
C GLU A 104 2.59 -23.26 4.47
N ASP A 105 3.67 -22.65 3.97
CA ASP A 105 4.93 -22.47 4.69
C ASP A 105 5.07 -21.10 5.40
N GLU A 106 4.15 -20.16 5.17
CA GLU A 106 4.20 -18.80 5.68
C GLU A 106 3.78 -18.74 7.15
N GLU A 107 4.68 -18.22 8.00
CA GLU A 107 4.37 -17.97 9.41
C GLU A 107 3.65 -16.64 9.55
N VAL A 108 2.54 -16.64 10.28
CA VAL A 108 1.75 -15.44 10.54
C VAL A 108 2.56 -14.50 11.43
N ASN A 109 3.01 -13.40 10.86
CA ASN A 109 3.67 -12.32 11.57
C ASN A 109 2.68 -11.19 11.91
N LYS A 110 3.16 -10.16 12.63
CA LYS A 110 2.31 -9.03 13.05
C LYS A 110 1.76 -8.22 11.86
N GLU A 111 2.47 -8.18 10.72
CA GLU A 111 2.06 -7.45 9.52
C GLU A 111 0.87 -8.14 8.85
N ILE A 112 0.91 -9.47 8.74
CA ILE A 112 -0.17 -10.30 8.21
C ILE A 112 -1.44 -10.15 9.06
N VAL A 113 -1.32 -10.22 10.40
CA VAL A 113 -2.46 -10.01 11.30
C VAL A 113 -3.07 -8.62 11.12
N ARG A 114 -2.22 -7.59 10.98
CA ARG A 114 -2.69 -6.22 10.77
C ARG A 114 -3.33 -6.03 9.39
N SER A 115 -2.80 -6.65 8.35
CA SER A 115 -3.43 -6.67 7.02
C SER A 115 -4.83 -7.29 7.06
N LEU A 116 -4.96 -8.41 7.78
CA LEU A 116 -6.24 -9.07 8.04
C LEU A 116 -7.24 -8.16 8.77
N GLU A 117 -6.80 -7.49 9.84
CA GLU A 117 -7.63 -6.53 10.57
C GLU A 117 -8.06 -5.34 9.69
N LEU A 118 -7.13 -4.76 8.92
CA LEU A 118 -7.42 -3.65 8.01
C LEU A 118 -8.36 -4.08 6.88
N SER A 119 -8.23 -5.31 6.38
CA SER A 119 -9.17 -5.88 5.42
C SER A 119 -10.58 -6.00 6.02
N ALA A 120 -10.70 -6.36 7.30
CA ALA A 120 -11.99 -6.37 7.99
C ALA A 120 -12.54 -4.94 8.12
N VAL A 121 -11.74 -3.98 8.57
CA VAL A 121 -12.14 -2.56 8.67
C VAL A 121 -12.59 -2.00 7.32
N LYS A 122 -11.87 -2.32 6.24
CA LYS A 122 -12.24 -1.89 4.88
C LYS A 122 -13.58 -2.47 4.44
N LYS A 123 -13.81 -3.76 4.71
CA LYS A 123 -15.10 -4.41 4.45
C LYS A 123 -16.24 -3.76 5.23
N ALA A 124 -16.01 -3.39 6.49
CA ALA A 124 -16.98 -2.61 7.28
C ALA A 124 -17.27 -1.24 6.67
N GLU A 125 -16.25 -0.53 6.18
CA GLU A 125 -16.42 0.76 5.52
C GLU A 125 -17.26 0.64 4.22
N ASP A 126 -17.03 -0.41 3.44
CA ASP A 126 -17.76 -0.63 2.20
C ASP A 126 -19.25 -0.97 2.47
N GLU A 127 -19.52 -1.80 3.48
CA GLU A 127 -20.88 -2.18 3.88
C GLU A 127 -21.68 -0.99 4.45
N ILE A 128 -21.04 -0.15 5.26
CA ILE A 128 -21.71 1.02 5.84
C ILE A 128 -21.95 2.12 4.79
N SER A 129 -21.01 2.29 3.85
CA SER A 129 -21.13 3.25 2.75
C SER A 129 -22.25 2.86 1.77
N ALA A 130 -22.55 1.56 1.64
CA ALA A 130 -23.66 1.09 0.82
C ALA A 130 -25.04 1.38 1.42
N THR A 131 -25.12 1.57 2.74
CA THR A 131 -26.40 1.67 3.48
C THR A 131 -26.69 3.07 4.02
N THR A 132 -25.72 3.99 3.94
CA THR A 132 -25.82 5.33 4.56
C THR A 132 -25.50 6.43 3.56
N GLU A 133 -26.32 7.48 3.52
CA GLU A 133 -26.00 8.72 2.81
C GLU A 133 -24.98 9.55 3.60
N GLY A 134 -23.88 9.94 2.95
CA GLY A 134 -22.84 10.79 3.52
C GLY A 134 -21.54 10.03 3.85
N LYS A 135 -20.44 10.77 3.96
CA LYS A 135 -19.13 10.19 4.28
C LYS A 135 -19.01 9.94 5.78
N LEU A 136 -18.88 8.66 6.14
CA LEU A 136 -18.51 8.23 7.48
C LEU A 136 -17.00 8.02 7.57
N TYR A 137 -16.46 8.17 8.76
CA TYR A 137 -15.05 7.98 9.07
C TYR A 137 -14.92 6.88 10.13
N CYS A 138 -14.08 5.88 9.89
CA CYS A 138 -13.78 4.86 10.88
C CYS A 138 -12.94 5.49 12.00
N VAL A 139 -13.49 5.54 13.19
CA VAL A 139 -12.88 6.20 14.37
C VAL A 139 -12.27 5.21 15.34
N GLY A 140 -12.51 3.92 15.13
CA GLY A 140 -11.94 2.86 15.93
C GLY A 140 -12.47 1.50 15.52
N TYR A 141 -11.67 0.47 15.81
CA TYR A 141 -12.11 -0.91 15.67
C TYR A 141 -11.54 -1.75 16.82
N SER A 142 -12.15 -2.90 17.07
CA SER A 142 -11.67 -3.89 18.03
C SER A 142 -11.83 -5.28 17.46
N VAL A 143 -10.82 -6.13 17.65
CA VAL A 143 -10.92 -7.54 17.27
C VAL A 143 -11.75 -8.28 18.31
N LYS A 144 -12.79 -8.97 17.85
CA LYS A 144 -13.61 -9.87 18.66
C LYS A 144 -12.97 -11.24 18.76
N ASN A 145 -12.60 -11.82 17.61
CA ASN A 145 -12.11 -13.19 17.50
C ASN A 145 -11.10 -13.31 16.36
N TYR A 146 -10.09 -14.15 16.54
CA TYR A 146 -9.27 -14.64 15.43
C TYR A 146 -9.61 -16.10 15.10
N TYR A 147 -9.36 -16.48 13.86
CA TYR A 147 -9.58 -17.82 13.34
C TYR A 147 -8.34 -18.30 12.60
N LEU A 148 -7.93 -19.54 12.83
CA LEU A 148 -6.91 -20.26 12.06
C LEU A 148 -7.55 -21.49 11.44
N ASN A 149 -7.55 -21.60 10.11
CA ASN A 149 -8.24 -22.64 9.34
C ASN A 149 -9.72 -22.78 9.76
N GLY A 150 -10.38 -21.67 10.07
CA GLY A 150 -11.76 -21.63 10.56
C GLY A 150 -11.96 -21.94 12.05
N PHE A 151 -10.92 -22.36 12.79
CA PHE A 151 -11.00 -22.62 14.23
C PHE A 151 -10.66 -21.39 15.06
N LEU A 152 -11.43 -21.13 16.11
CA LEU A 152 -11.22 -19.99 17.01
C LEU A 152 -9.87 -20.10 17.72
N ILE A 153 -9.09 -19.02 17.70
CA ILE A 153 -7.79 -18.91 18.36
C ILE A 153 -7.61 -17.53 18.99
N SER A 154 -6.85 -17.45 20.08
CA SER A 154 -6.62 -16.19 20.81
C SER A 154 -5.52 -15.32 20.21
N ASN A 155 -4.53 -15.93 19.55
CA ASN A 155 -3.40 -15.23 18.92
C ASN A 155 -3.01 -15.95 17.63
N LEU A 156 -2.81 -15.19 16.56
CA LEU A 156 -2.36 -15.72 15.27
C LEU A 156 -0.84 -15.70 15.11
N ILE A 157 -0.14 -14.81 15.81
CA ILE A 157 1.30 -14.60 15.60
C ILE A 157 2.08 -15.87 15.91
N GLY A 158 2.90 -16.32 14.97
CA GLY A 158 3.73 -17.51 15.06
C GLY A 158 3.06 -18.81 14.60
N HIS A 159 1.78 -18.76 14.23
CA HIS A 159 1.09 -19.92 13.66
C HIS A 159 1.32 -20.02 12.16
N LYS A 160 1.23 -21.26 11.63
CA LYS A 160 1.14 -21.57 10.20
C LYS A 160 -0.22 -22.18 9.90
N GLY A 161 -0.76 -21.93 8.71
CA GLY A 161 -2.05 -22.45 8.28
C GLY A 161 -2.34 -22.11 6.82
N GLU A 162 -3.51 -22.54 6.36
CA GLU A 162 -3.99 -22.28 5.00
C GLU A 162 -4.81 -20.98 4.96
N ASN A 163 -5.48 -20.63 6.06
CA ASN A 163 -6.37 -19.49 6.13
C ASN A 163 -6.38 -18.88 7.53
N ILE A 164 -6.42 -17.55 7.60
CA ILE A 164 -6.65 -16.82 8.84
C ILE A 164 -7.84 -15.87 8.69
N GLY A 165 -8.59 -15.71 9.78
CA GLY A 165 -9.77 -14.85 9.83
C GLY A 165 -9.74 -13.94 11.05
N ALA A 166 -10.30 -12.73 10.90
CA ALA A 166 -10.54 -11.82 12.01
C ALA A 166 -11.99 -11.35 11.96
N GLU A 167 -12.69 -11.50 13.09
CA GLU A 167 -13.96 -10.84 13.34
C GLU A 167 -13.67 -9.53 14.07
N VAL A 168 -14.07 -8.42 13.46
CA VAL A 168 -13.81 -7.07 13.92
C VAL A 168 -15.13 -6.35 14.14
N ILE A 169 -15.22 -5.61 15.24
CA ILE A 169 -16.22 -4.59 15.43
C ILE A 169 -15.61 -3.24 15.05
N ALA A 170 -16.15 -2.61 14.01
CA ALA A 170 -15.68 -1.31 13.52
C ALA A 170 -16.74 -0.25 13.79
N THR A 171 -16.29 0.93 14.22
CA THR A 171 -17.17 2.03 14.60
C THR A 171 -16.88 3.26 13.76
N PHE A 172 -17.95 3.90 13.31
CA PHE A 172 -17.92 5.00 12.37
C PHE A 172 -18.67 6.22 12.92
N LEU A 173 -18.16 7.41 12.60
CA LEU A 173 -18.78 8.70 12.86
C LEU A 173 -18.93 9.53 11.59
N PRO A 174 -19.93 10.43 11.50
CA PRO A 174 -20.00 11.40 10.42
C PRO A 174 -18.74 12.25 10.36
N ARG A 175 -18.20 12.45 9.15
CA ARG A 175 -16.99 13.26 8.95
C ARG A 175 -17.10 14.67 9.53
N SER A 176 -18.28 15.28 9.48
CA SER A 176 -18.53 16.62 10.03
C SER A 176 -18.26 16.73 11.54
N VAL A 177 -18.50 15.67 12.31
CA VAL A 177 -18.20 15.65 13.76
C VAL A 177 -16.69 15.71 13.98
N ILE A 178 -15.94 14.94 13.19
CA ILE A 178 -14.49 14.88 13.23
C ILE A 178 -13.87 16.21 12.79
N ASP A 179 -14.32 16.75 11.65
CA ASP A 179 -13.85 18.02 11.11
C ASP A 179 -14.07 19.16 12.12
N SER A 180 -15.18 19.18 12.86
CA SER A 180 -15.44 20.15 13.92
C SER A 180 -14.44 20.06 15.08
N LEU A 181 -14.11 18.84 15.54
CA LEU A 181 -13.09 18.63 16.58
C LEU A 181 -11.72 19.16 16.12
N TYR A 182 -11.27 18.77 14.92
CA TYR A 182 -10.02 19.27 14.34
C TYR A 182 -10.04 20.79 14.16
N ALA A 183 -11.18 21.38 13.78
CA ALA A 183 -11.33 22.82 13.62
C ALA A 183 -11.22 23.58 14.96
N VAL A 184 -11.65 22.98 16.09
CA VAL A 184 -11.39 23.53 17.43
C VAL A 184 -9.90 23.45 17.74
N MET A 185 -9.27 22.28 17.56
CA MET A 185 -7.86 22.05 17.91
C MET A 185 -6.90 22.95 17.11
N ASN A 186 -7.15 23.09 15.81
CA ASN A 186 -6.36 23.96 14.94
C ASN A 186 -6.43 25.44 15.36
N ARG A 187 -7.58 25.92 15.84
CA ARG A 187 -7.73 27.30 16.32
C ARG A 187 -6.91 27.61 17.58
N VAL A 188 -6.60 26.59 18.38
CA VAL A 188 -5.83 26.71 19.63
C VAL A 188 -4.37 26.23 19.48
N ASN A 189 -3.93 25.99 18.24
CA ASN A 189 -2.60 25.48 17.87
C ASN A 189 -2.25 24.17 18.59
N LEU A 190 -3.18 23.21 18.61
CA LEU A 190 -2.96 21.86 19.10
C LEU A 190 -3.06 20.86 17.94
N LYS A 191 -2.04 20.01 17.80
CA LYS A 191 -2.04 18.88 16.88
C LYS A 191 -2.66 17.67 17.57
N VAL A 192 -3.70 17.09 16.97
CA VAL A 192 -4.28 15.83 17.48
C VAL A 192 -3.32 14.69 17.14
N VAL A 193 -2.80 14.00 18.16
CA VAL A 193 -1.93 12.83 18.00
C VAL A 193 -2.67 11.51 18.19
N ASN A 194 -3.80 11.53 18.90
CA ASN A 194 -4.66 10.37 19.07
C ASN A 194 -6.12 10.82 19.21
N LEU A 195 -7.00 10.16 18.46
CA LEU A 195 -8.45 10.32 18.54
C LEU A 195 -9.06 8.96 18.91
N THR A 196 -9.82 8.91 19.99
CA THR A 196 -10.57 7.73 20.42
C THR A 196 -12.06 8.06 20.52
N LEU A 197 -12.89 7.09 20.89
CA LEU A 197 -14.25 7.33 21.35
C LEU A 197 -14.31 7.41 22.87
N GLU A 198 -15.20 8.24 23.40
CA GLU A 198 -15.49 8.34 24.84
C GLU A 198 -15.86 6.97 25.45
N PRO A 199 -16.80 6.18 24.89
CA PRO A 199 -17.12 4.86 25.45
C PRO A 199 -15.94 3.87 25.41
N ILE A 200 -15.03 4.01 24.44
CA ILE A 200 -13.78 3.22 24.38
C ILE A 200 -12.85 3.66 25.51
N ALA A 201 -12.58 4.97 25.61
CA ALA A 201 -11.71 5.54 26.63
C ALA A 201 -12.19 5.17 28.05
N ALA A 202 -13.47 5.36 28.32
CA ALA A 202 -14.07 5.06 29.61
C ALA A 202 -13.99 3.55 29.94
N MET A 203 -14.26 2.66 28.98
CA MET A 203 -14.12 1.20 29.14
C MET A 203 -12.68 0.80 29.42
N GLU A 204 -11.74 1.43 28.70
CA GLU A 204 -10.31 1.17 28.86
C GLU A 204 -9.76 1.64 30.21
N ALA A 205 -10.31 2.72 30.77
CA ALA A 205 -9.94 3.23 32.09
C ALA A 205 -10.59 2.45 33.25
N ALA A 206 -11.91 2.26 33.19
CA ALA A 206 -12.69 1.79 34.34
C ALA A 206 -12.71 0.25 34.46
N ILE A 207 -12.59 -0.48 33.34
CA ILE A 207 -12.79 -1.93 33.28
C ILE A 207 -11.50 -2.65 32.84
N PRO A 208 -10.71 -3.17 33.79
CA PRO A 208 -9.55 -4.02 33.53
C PRO A 208 -9.88 -5.19 32.60
N LYS A 209 -8.92 -5.59 31.74
CA LYS A 209 -9.10 -6.67 30.76
C LYS A 209 -9.60 -7.98 31.38
N ASN A 210 -9.12 -8.35 32.57
CA ASN A 210 -9.55 -9.57 33.26
C ASN A 210 -11.03 -9.57 33.68
N LEU A 211 -11.66 -8.39 33.81
CA LEU A 211 -13.10 -8.29 34.07
C LEU A 211 -13.95 -8.37 32.80
N ARG A 212 -13.37 -8.13 31.61
CA ARG A 212 -14.07 -8.15 30.30
C ARG A 212 -14.51 -9.55 29.86
N LEU A 213 -14.06 -10.60 30.55
CA LEU A 213 -14.63 -11.94 30.39
C LEU A 213 -16.12 -11.95 30.77
N LEU A 214 -16.51 -11.13 31.75
CA LEU A 214 -17.89 -10.97 32.18
C LEU A 214 -18.67 -10.11 31.19
N ASN A 215 -19.98 -10.38 31.07
CA ASN A 215 -20.85 -9.54 30.27
C ASN A 215 -21.19 -8.25 31.06
N ILE A 216 -20.44 -7.17 30.83
CA ILE A 216 -20.54 -5.91 31.58
C ILE A 216 -20.93 -4.78 30.62
N ALA A 217 -21.90 -3.97 31.01
CA ALA A 217 -22.16 -2.68 30.36
C ALA A 217 -21.49 -1.55 31.15
N LEU A 218 -20.70 -0.71 30.49
CA LEU A 218 -20.29 0.58 31.00
C LEU A 218 -21.16 1.65 30.37
N VAL A 219 -21.67 2.58 31.18
CA VAL A 219 -22.44 3.74 30.71
C VAL A 219 -21.79 5.01 31.24
N ASP A 220 -21.25 5.84 30.34
CA ASP A 220 -20.81 7.19 30.66
C ASP A 220 -21.99 8.13 30.50
N ILE A 221 -22.60 8.53 31.62
CA ILE A 221 -23.75 9.45 31.64
C ILE A 221 -23.19 10.86 31.80
N GLY A 222 -23.07 11.57 30.69
CA GLY A 222 -22.63 12.95 30.63
C GLY A 222 -23.74 13.95 30.89
N ALA A 223 -23.56 15.17 30.36
CA ALA A 223 -24.57 16.21 30.41
C ALA A 223 -25.61 16.03 29.28
N GLY A 224 -25.17 15.94 28.02
CA GLY A 224 -26.09 15.78 26.87
C GLY A 224 -26.21 14.36 26.29
N THR A 225 -25.31 13.43 26.66
CA THR A 225 -25.29 12.07 26.09
C THR A 225 -25.02 11.02 27.16
N SER A 226 -25.53 9.82 26.91
CA SER A 226 -25.17 8.61 27.65
C SER A 226 -24.49 7.62 26.70
N ASP A 227 -23.17 7.48 26.82
CA ASP A 227 -22.33 6.66 25.95
C ASP A 227 -22.16 5.25 26.55
N ILE A 228 -22.38 4.21 25.75
CA ILE A 228 -22.50 2.83 26.20
C ILE A 228 -21.45 1.96 25.50
N ALA A 229 -20.73 1.16 26.30
CA ALA A 229 -19.86 0.09 25.82
C ALA A 229 -20.20 -1.22 26.53
N ILE A 230 -20.29 -2.32 25.78
CA ILE A 230 -20.55 -3.66 26.33
C ILE A 230 -19.32 -4.52 26.11
N SER A 231 -18.82 -5.15 27.16
CA SER A 231 -17.77 -6.17 27.08
C SER A 231 -18.36 -7.57 27.24
N SER A 232 -17.79 -8.53 26.52
CA SER A 232 -18.05 -9.95 26.70
C SER A 232 -16.93 -10.78 26.07
N LYS A 233 -16.65 -11.98 26.62
CA LYS A 233 -15.63 -12.90 26.08
C LYS A 233 -14.25 -12.25 25.88
N GLU A 234 -13.82 -11.42 26.84
CA GLU A 234 -12.51 -10.74 26.86
C GLU A 234 -12.35 -9.57 25.88
N SER A 235 -13.35 -9.27 25.04
CA SER A 235 -13.33 -8.14 24.13
C SER A 235 -14.50 -7.18 24.38
N ILE A 236 -14.45 -6.03 23.70
CA ILE A 236 -15.60 -5.13 23.61
C ILE A 236 -16.50 -5.65 22.49
N SER A 237 -17.76 -5.92 22.82
CA SER A 237 -18.70 -6.56 21.91
C SER A 237 -19.70 -5.61 21.26
N ALA A 238 -19.90 -4.42 21.81
CA ALA A 238 -20.78 -3.40 21.24
C ALA A 238 -20.48 -1.99 21.77
N TYR A 239 -20.76 -0.99 20.94
CA TYR A 239 -20.77 0.42 21.30
C TYR A 239 -22.09 1.06 20.86
N GLY A 240 -22.61 1.98 21.65
CA GLY A 240 -23.73 2.82 21.26
C GLY A 240 -23.87 4.03 22.17
N MET A 241 -24.91 4.82 21.93
CA MET A 241 -25.15 6.06 22.65
C MET A 241 -26.65 6.36 22.66
N VAL A 242 -27.09 7.03 23.73
CA VAL A 242 -28.42 7.63 23.88
C VAL A 242 -28.26 9.15 23.95
N PRO A 243 -28.94 9.94 23.11
CA PRO A 243 -28.91 11.41 23.17
C PRO A 243 -29.89 11.90 24.25
N MET A 244 -29.68 11.42 25.48
CA MET A 244 -30.45 11.79 26.67
C MET A 244 -29.60 11.54 27.90
N ALA A 245 -29.45 12.54 28.76
CA ALA A 245 -28.65 12.44 29.97
C ALA A 245 -29.08 13.48 31.03
N GLY A 246 -28.14 14.29 31.55
CA GLY A 246 -28.37 15.23 32.64
C GLY A 246 -29.02 16.56 32.23
N ASP A 247 -28.90 16.97 30.97
CA ASP A 247 -29.35 18.27 30.47
C ASP A 247 -30.89 18.34 30.46
N GLU A 248 -31.58 17.29 30.01
CA GLU A 248 -33.06 17.24 30.00
C GLU A 248 -33.64 17.39 31.42
N ILE A 249 -32.89 16.90 32.40
CA ILE A 249 -33.25 16.91 33.81
C ILE A 249 -33.08 18.33 34.36
N THR A 250 -31.97 18.98 34.03
CA THR A 250 -31.72 20.39 34.36
C THR A 250 -32.71 21.32 33.65
N GLU A 251 -33.03 21.08 32.39
CA GLU A 251 -34.03 21.85 31.62
C GLU A 251 -35.43 21.76 32.24
N THR A 252 -35.79 20.62 32.84
CA THR A 252 -37.06 20.46 33.58
C THR A 252 -37.11 21.39 34.81
N ILE A 253 -36.00 21.53 35.53
CA ILE A 253 -35.86 22.42 36.70
C ILE A 253 -35.91 23.89 36.25
N VAL A 254 -35.25 24.23 35.13
CA VAL A 254 -35.31 25.58 34.52
C VAL A 254 -36.76 26.00 34.25
N GLN A 255 -37.55 25.12 33.62
CA GLN A 255 -38.91 25.42 33.21
C GLN A 255 -39.87 25.57 34.40
N GLU A 256 -39.75 24.70 35.40
CA GLU A 256 -40.65 24.72 36.56
C GLU A 256 -40.35 25.88 37.51
N TYR A 257 -39.06 26.11 37.79
CA TYR A 257 -38.64 27.08 38.82
C TYR A 257 -38.20 28.42 38.25
N LEU A 258 -38.27 28.61 36.93
CA LEU A 258 -37.95 29.86 36.23
C LEU A 258 -36.57 30.40 36.62
N VAL A 259 -35.56 29.56 36.53
CA VAL A 259 -34.15 29.90 36.82
C VAL A 259 -33.30 29.78 35.56
N ASP A 260 -32.12 30.40 35.56
CA ASP A 260 -31.14 30.10 34.52
C ASP A 260 -30.59 28.67 34.67
N PHE A 261 -29.94 28.17 33.61
CA PHE A 261 -29.47 26.80 33.55
C PHE A 261 -28.42 26.46 34.64
N ASN A 262 -27.53 27.40 34.97
CA ASN A 262 -26.51 27.15 35.99
C ASN A 262 -27.14 27.06 37.39
N THR A 263 -28.11 27.93 37.67
CA THR A 263 -28.88 27.88 38.91
C THR A 263 -29.69 26.58 39.00
N ALA A 264 -30.31 26.13 37.90
CA ALA A 264 -31.00 24.84 37.85
C ALA A 264 -30.06 23.65 38.10
N GLU A 265 -28.86 23.65 37.52
CA GLU A 265 -27.85 22.61 37.74
C GLU A 265 -27.41 22.57 39.21
N ASN A 266 -27.21 23.73 39.83
CA ASN A 266 -26.92 23.82 41.26
C ASN A 266 -28.05 23.24 42.11
N ILE A 267 -29.31 23.58 41.81
CA ILE A 267 -30.47 22.98 42.48
C ILE A 267 -30.45 21.46 42.33
N LYS A 268 -30.24 20.94 41.11
CA LYS A 268 -30.17 19.49 40.83
C LYS A 268 -29.08 18.78 41.65
N ARG A 269 -27.92 19.40 41.82
CA ARG A 269 -26.79 18.84 42.58
C ARG A 269 -27.06 18.90 44.10
N SER A 270 -27.58 20.02 44.60
CA SER A 270 -27.80 20.23 46.03
C SER A 270 -28.80 19.25 46.64
N ILE A 271 -29.81 18.79 45.89
CA ILE A 271 -30.83 17.88 46.44
C ILE A 271 -30.34 16.48 46.84
N VAL A 272 -29.09 16.13 46.52
CA VAL A 272 -28.44 14.88 46.97
C VAL A 272 -28.02 14.97 48.44
N GLU A 273 -27.54 16.14 48.88
CA GLU A 273 -26.93 16.32 50.21
C GLU A 273 -27.77 17.21 51.13
N GLU A 274 -28.53 18.14 50.55
CA GLU A 274 -29.31 19.14 51.26
C GLU A 274 -30.79 18.75 51.31
N LYS A 275 -31.48 19.15 52.38
CA LYS A 275 -32.94 18.95 52.53
C LYS A 275 -33.76 20.04 51.87
N GLU A 276 -33.19 21.25 51.81
CA GLU A 276 -33.81 22.44 51.27
C GLU A 276 -32.76 23.21 50.46
N VAL A 277 -33.19 23.82 49.36
CA VAL A 277 -32.34 24.63 48.48
C VAL A 277 -32.96 26.01 48.31
N THR A 278 -32.19 27.05 48.59
CA THR A 278 -32.60 28.45 48.38
C THR A 278 -31.97 29.00 47.11
N TYR A 279 -32.76 29.68 46.29
CA TYR A 279 -32.32 30.26 45.02
C TYR A 279 -33.07 31.56 44.71
N ILE A 280 -32.54 32.31 43.74
CA ILE A 280 -33.19 33.50 43.19
C ILE A 280 -33.65 33.18 41.77
N ASP A 281 -34.93 33.41 41.47
CA ASP A 281 -35.48 33.18 40.13
C ASP A 281 -35.10 34.31 39.15
N VAL A 282 -35.43 34.13 37.87
CA VAL A 282 -35.17 35.17 36.83
C VAL A 282 -35.95 36.48 37.06
N LEU A 283 -36.94 36.48 37.96
CA LEU A 283 -37.71 37.66 38.36
C LEU A 283 -37.10 38.37 39.59
N GLY A 284 -36.03 37.81 40.16
CA GLY A 284 -35.33 38.36 41.32
C GLY A 284 -35.97 38.01 42.67
N MET A 285 -36.87 37.03 42.72
CA MET A 285 -37.52 36.59 43.96
C MET A 285 -36.72 35.45 44.60
N GLU A 286 -36.51 35.54 45.92
CA GLU A 286 -35.90 34.48 46.71
C GLU A 286 -36.93 33.40 47.03
N ASN A 287 -36.61 32.15 46.68
CA ASN A 287 -37.46 30.99 46.84
C ASN A 287 -36.68 29.89 47.59
N THR A 288 -37.39 29.08 48.39
CA THR A 288 -36.82 27.90 49.06
C THR A 288 -37.63 26.66 48.71
N LEU A 289 -36.96 25.61 48.25
CA LEU A 289 -37.56 24.35 47.82
C LEU A 289 -37.15 23.22 48.75
N LEU A 290 -38.07 22.32 49.03
CA LEU A 290 -37.72 21.02 49.60
C LEU A 290 -37.13 20.13 48.50
N SER A 291 -36.01 19.48 48.80
CA SER A 291 -35.33 18.55 47.87
C SER A 291 -36.24 17.43 47.38
N GLU A 292 -37.18 16.97 48.22
CA GLU A 292 -38.19 15.96 47.86
C GLU A 292 -39.12 16.44 46.74
N ASN A 293 -39.45 17.73 46.68
CA ASN A 293 -40.31 18.28 45.63
C ASN A 293 -39.58 18.32 44.29
N VAL A 294 -38.31 18.72 44.29
CA VAL A 294 -37.46 18.70 43.10
C VAL A 294 -37.26 17.25 42.62
N PHE A 295 -37.02 16.31 43.53
CA PHE A 295 -36.90 14.88 43.20
C PHE A 295 -38.17 14.37 42.51
N LYS A 296 -39.36 14.69 43.05
CA LYS A 296 -40.65 14.31 42.44
C LYS A 296 -40.83 14.92 41.05
N LEU A 297 -40.43 16.18 40.85
CA LEU A 297 -40.47 16.86 39.56
C LEU A 297 -39.62 16.11 38.52
N ILE A 298 -38.36 15.80 38.86
CA ILE A 298 -37.42 15.19 37.90
C ILE A 298 -37.63 13.69 37.71
N ASN A 299 -38.34 13.00 38.61
CA ASN A 299 -38.45 11.54 38.59
C ASN A 299 -38.99 10.99 37.25
N SER A 300 -39.94 11.69 36.62
CA SER A 300 -40.50 11.26 35.33
C SER A 300 -39.45 11.28 34.21
N ILE A 301 -38.64 12.35 34.15
CA ILE A 301 -37.60 12.49 33.14
C ILE A 301 -36.42 11.57 33.42
N VAL A 302 -36.01 11.40 34.70
CA VAL A 302 -35.01 10.42 35.13
C VAL A 302 -35.41 8.99 34.72
N THR A 303 -36.66 8.61 34.97
CA THR A 303 -37.19 7.28 34.60
C THR A 303 -37.15 7.06 33.08
N LYS A 304 -37.48 8.11 32.31
CA LYS A 304 -37.42 8.07 30.84
C LYS A 304 -35.97 7.93 30.34
N THR A 305 -35.03 8.69 30.91
CA THR A 305 -33.60 8.58 30.59
C THR A 305 -33.09 7.16 30.89
N ALA A 306 -33.40 6.62 32.06
CA ALA A 306 -33.04 5.25 32.44
C ALA A 306 -33.64 4.20 31.51
N GLU A 307 -34.87 4.40 31.05
CA GLU A 307 -35.54 3.51 30.09
C GLU A 307 -34.84 3.49 28.74
N GLU A 308 -34.50 4.65 28.18
CA GLU A 308 -33.80 4.72 26.89
C GLU A 308 -32.38 4.13 26.98
N ILE A 309 -31.64 4.40 28.07
CA ILE A 309 -30.34 3.76 28.35
C ILE A 309 -30.50 2.24 28.42
N SER A 310 -31.47 1.76 29.20
CA SER A 310 -31.69 0.32 29.41
C SER A 310 -32.10 -0.38 28.12
N LYS A 311 -32.98 0.23 27.33
CA LYS A 311 -33.39 -0.26 26.02
C LYS A 311 -32.21 -0.36 25.06
N LYS A 312 -31.34 0.66 25.02
CA LYS A 312 -30.14 0.63 24.19
C LYS A 312 -29.15 -0.43 24.66
N ILE A 313 -28.95 -0.62 25.97
CA ILE A 313 -28.13 -1.72 26.51
C ILE A 313 -28.67 -3.07 26.04
N LEU A 314 -29.98 -3.31 26.16
CA LEU A 314 -30.60 -4.56 25.72
C LEU A 314 -30.44 -4.77 24.20
N GLU A 315 -30.66 -3.73 23.39
CA GLU A 315 -30.46 -3.77 21.93
C GLU A 315 -29.02 -4.20 21.58
N LEU A 316 -28.02 -3.54 22.17
CA LEU A 316 -26.61 -3.82 21.94
C LEU A 316 -26.17 -5.20 22.48
N ASN A 317 -26.85 -5.73 23.50
CA ASN A 317 -26.53 -7.00 24.14
C ASN A 317 -27.39 -8.18 23.63
N GLY A 318 -28.00 -8.06 22.45
CA GLY A 318 -28.80 -9.13 21.84
C GLY A 318 -30.08 -9.46 22.62
N GLY A 319 -30.71 -8.44 23.21
CA GLY A 319 -31.95 -8.54 23.97
C GLY A 319 -31.81 -9.04 25.40
N LYS A 320 -30.58 -9.13 25.93
CA LYS A 320 -30.32 -9.68 27.28
C LYS A 320 -29.76 -8.62 28.21
N ALA A 321 -30.18 -8.65 29.48
CA ALA A 321 -29.58 -7.80 30.50
C ALA A 321 -28.12 -8.21 30.75
N PRO A 322 -27.20 -7.26 31.00
CA PRO A 322 -25.83 -7.58 31.32
C PRO A 322 -25.67 -8.20 32.71
N SER A 323 -24.52 -8.79 32.98
CA SER A 323 -24.22 -9.34 34.32
C SER A 323 -24.02 -8.24 35.37
N ALA A 324 -23.48 -7.09 34.95
CA ALA A 324 -23.33 -5.89 35.79
C ALA A 324 -23.35 -4.64 34.91
N VAL A 325 -23.71 -3.51 35.52
CA VAL A 325 -23.66 -2.18 34.90
C VAL A 325 -22.75 -1.28 35.72
N PHE A 326 -21.78 -0.65 35.08
CA PHE A 326 -20.96 0.38 35.70
C PHE A 326 -21.28 1.74 35.11
N LEU A 327 -21.56 2.71 35.97
CA LEU A 327 -21.86 4.07 35.56
C LEU A 327 -20.63 4.95 35.80
N VAL A 328 -20.32 5.83 34.85
CA VAL A 328 -19.30 6.88 34.97
C VAL A 328 -19.89 8.19 34.45
N GLY A 329 -19.14 9.29 34.55
CA GLY A 329 -19.61 10.61 34.15
C GLY A 329 -20.43 11.32 35.24
N GLY A 330 -20.53 12.65 35.13
CA GLY A 330 -21.20 13.47 36.15
C GLY A 330 -22.69 13.18 36.29
N GLY A 331 -23.36 12.79 35.19
CA GLY A 331 -24.77 12.44 35.17
C GLY A 331 -25.10 11.12 35.88
N ALA A 332 -24.10 10.26 36.15
CA ALA A 332 -24.28 9.05 36.94
C ALA A 332 -24.74 9.33 38.39
N HIS A 333 -24.50 10.55 38.88
CA HIS A 333 -24.93 11.01 40.21
C HIS A 333 -26.32 11.64 40.22
N THR A 334 -27.04 11.61 39.09
CA THR A 334 -28.40 12.14 39.04
C THR A 334 -29.31 11.37 40.01
N PRO A 335 -30.06 12.05 40.90
CA PRO A 335 -30.91 11.38 41.88
C PRO A 335 -31.90 10.40 41.23
N GLY A 336 -31.89 9.14 41.68
CA GLY A 336 -32.82 8.09 41.23
C GLY A 336 -32.43 7.37 39.94
N ILE A 337 -31.36 7.78 39.25
CA ILE A 337 -30.99 7.19 37.95
C ILE A 337 -30.53 5.72 38.10
N LEU A 338 -29.77 5.41 39.15
CA LEU A 338 -29.24 4.07 39.39
C LEU A 338 -30.37 3.10 39.68
N GLU A 339 -31.30 3.48 40.56
CA GLU A 339 -32.48 2.69 40.92
C GLU A 339 -33.36 2.46 39.69
N ALA A 340 -33.59 3.49 38.89
CA ALA A 340 -34.39 3.39 37.67
C ALA A 340 -33.74 2.45 36.63
N ILE A 341 -32.42 2.52 36.41
CA ILE A 341 -31.72 1.58 35.52
C ILE A 341 -31.79 0.14 36.07
N SER A 342 -31.65 -0.02 37.39
CA SER A 342 -31.77 -1.32 38.07
C SER A 342 -33.14 -1.96 37.81
N GLU A 343 -34.21 -1.19 37.94
CA GLU A 343 -35.58 -1.64 37.67
C GLU A 343 -35.77 -1.99 36.20
N LYS A 344 -35.37 -1.10 35.28
CA LYS A 344 -35.59 -1.26 33.83
C LYS A 344 -34.80 -2.42 33.22
N LEU A 345 -33.63 -2.75 33.77
CA LEU A 345 -32.84 -3.92 33.36
C LEU A 345 -33.18 -5.19 34.15
N ASN A 346 -34.05 -5.10 35.15
CA ASN A 346 -34.34 -6.20 36.08
C ASN A 346 -33.07 -6.78 36.71
N LEU A 347 -32.15 -5.89 37.12
CA LEU A 347 -30.91 -6.25 37.80
C LEU A 347 -31.01 -5.91 39.29
N PRO A 348 -30.44 -6.75 40.17
CA PRO A 348 -30.25 -6.39 41.57
C PRO A 348 -29.41 -5.11 41.70
N PRO A 349 -29.76 -4.15 42.58
CA PRO A 349 -29.01 -2.90 42.76
C PRO A 349 -27.53 -3.11 43.05
N GLN A 350 -27.15 -4.22 43.70
CA GLN A 350 -25.75 -4.55 44.00
C GLN A 350 -24.89 -4.85 42.76
N ARG A 351 -25.52 -5.06 41.59
CA ARG A 351 -24.84 -5.29 40.31
C ARG A 351 -24.72 -4.02 39.47
N ILE A 352 -25.15 -2.88 40.02
CA ILE A 352 -25.00 -1.57 39.41
C ILE A 352 -24.16 -0.70 40.34
N ALA A 353 -23.10 -0.10 39.83
CA ALA A 353 -22.22 0.74 40.64
C ALA A 353 -21.64 1.90 39.85
N ILE A 354 -21.48 3.05 40.51
CA ILE A 354 -20.72 4.18 39.97
C ILE A 354 -19.23 3.89 40.15
N LYS A 355 -18.45 4.13 39.11
CA LYS A 355 -17.00 4.00 39.11
C LYS A 355 -16.35 5.38 39.04
N ASP A 356 -15.43 5.62 39.96
CA ASP A 356 -14.62 6.82 40.00
C ASP A 356 -13.19 6.54 39.52
N ARG A 357 -12.36 7.59 39.42
CA ARG A 357 -10.94 7.50 39.03
C ARG A 357 -10.11 6.53 39.87
N GLN A 358 -10.51 6.26 41.11
CA GLN A 358 -9.86 5.22 41.94
C GLN A 358 -9.94 3.81 41.34
N ALA A 359 -10.90 3.54 40.47
CA ALA A 359 -10.99 2.26 39.75
C ALA A 359 -9.92 2.13 38.64
N VAL A 360 -9.30 3.23 38.22
CA VAL A 360 -8.32 3.28 37.13
C VAL A 360 -6.94 2.88 37.64
N ILE A 361 -6.70 1.58 37.77
CA ILE A 361 -5.47 1.00 38.36
C ILE A 361 -4.16 1.36 37.63
N GLU A 362 -4.25 1.67 36.34
CA GLU A 362 -3.14 2.07 35.47
C GLU A 362 -2.80 3.56 35.57
N CYS A 363 -3.59 4.32 36.34
CA CYS A 363 -3.38 5.74 36.58
C CYS A 363 -3.04 6.03 38.05
N ILE A 364 -2.18 7.01 38.28
CA ILE A 364 -1.93 7.62 39.59
C ILE A 364 -2.46 9.06 39.51
N SER A 365 -3.63 9.29 40.09
CA SER A 365 -4.27 10.62 40.18
C SER A 365 -4.93 10.83 41.54
N ASP A 366 -5.27 12.08 41.85
CA ASP A 366 -6.25 12.34 42.91
C ASP A 366 -7.67 11.99 42.43
N ASN A 367 -8.65 12.04 43.35
CA ASN A 367 -10.06 11.72 43.05
C ASN A 367 -10.97 12.94 43.05
N LYS A 368 -10.46 14.17 42.85
CA LYS A 368 -11.29 15.39 42.93
C LYS A 368 -12.40 15.43 41.90
N LEU A 369 -12.13 14.94 40.68
CA LEU A 369 -13.14 14.89 39.61
C LEU A 369 -14.05 13.65 39.67
N GLY A 370 -13.84 12.73 40.64
CA GLY A 370 -14.68 11.54 40.82
C GLY A 370 -14.94 10.76 39.53
N SER A 371 -16.18 10.33 39.30
CA SER A 371 -16.65 9.66 38.08
C SER A 371 -16.55 10.52 36.81
N ALA A 372 -16.64 11.85 36.92
CA ALA A 372 -16.59 12.76 35.78
C ALA A 372 -15.19 12.84 35.14
N GLY A 373 -14.13 12.49 35.88
CA GLY A 373 -12.77 12.48 35.35
C GLY A 373 -12.28 11.10 34.88
N VAL A 374 -13.15 10.09 34.80
CA VAL A 374 -12.74 8.75 34.32
C VAL A 374 -12.41 8.77 32.83
N THR A 375 -13.21 9.46 32.03
CA THR A 375 -13.10 9.46 30.56
C THR A 375 -11.80 10.12 30.09
N VAL A 376 -11.44 11.28 30.65
CA VAL A 376 -10.15 11.94 30.34
C VAL A 376 -8.92 11.08 30.69
N LEU A 377 -8.98 10.27 31.75
CA LEU A 377 -7.93 9.29 32.05
C LEU A 377 -7.88 8.17 31.00
N GLY A 378 -9.04 7.72 30.54
CA GLY A 378 -9.17 6.78 29.43
C GLY A 378 -8.55 7.29 28.14
N ILE A 379 -8.74 8.57 27.82
CA ILE A 379 -8.14 9.21 26.64
C ILE A 379 -6.61 9.15 26.74
N ALA A 380 -6.05 9.47 27.91
CA ALA A 380 -4.61 9.40 28.15
C ALA A 380 -4.06 7.97 28.05
N LEU A 381 -4.76 6.98 28.61
CA LEU A 381 -4.37 5.57 28.55
C LEU A 381 -4.49 4.99 27.13
N SER A 382 -5.50 5.40 26.36
CA SER A 382 -5.61 5.06 24.94
C SER A 382 -4.42 5.59 24.16
N ALA A 383 -4.05 6.87 24.38
CA ALA A 383 -2.86 7.45 23.75
C ALA A 383 -1.58 6.66 24.11
N LEU A 384 -1.42 6.26 25.38
CA LEU A 384 -0.27 5.45 25.83
C LEU A 384 -0.15 4.12 25.08
N ARG A 385 -1.29 3.48 24.78
CA ARG A 385 -1.31 2.22 24.04
C ARG A 385 -1.14 2.43 22.53
N SER A 386 -1.57 3.58 22.02
CA SER A 386 -1.32 4.03 20.65
C SER A 386 0.13 4.48 20.41
N LEU A 387 0.89 4.89 21.44
CA LEU A 387 2.32 5.22 21.34
C LEU A 387 3.22 4.01 20.99
N GLY A 388 2.66 2.79 20.94
CA GLY A 388 3.28 1.61 20.34
C GLY A 388 2.82 1.32 18.90
N ASN A 389 1.98 2.19 18.35
CA ASN A 389 1.33 2.14 17.04
C ASN A 389 1.57 3.41 16.22
N ASP A 390 2.75 4.02 16.33
CA ASP A 390 3.07 5.19 15.52
C ASP A 390 3.09 4.80 14.04
N PHE A 391 2.34 5.52 13.21
CA PHE A 391 2.49 5.50 11.77
C PHE A 391 3.12 6.83 11.33
N ILE A 392 4.06 6.78 10.38
CA ILE A 392 4.41 7.94 9.58
C ILE A 392 3.59 7.88 8.30
N ASP A 393 2.87 8.96 8.00
CA ASP A 393 2.18 9.13 6.72
C ASP A 393 3.12 9.87 5.77
N VAL A 394 3.31 9.36 4.56
CA VAL A 394 4.06 10.02 3.48
C VAL A 394 3.18 10.09 2.24
N ILE A 395 3.51 10.97 1.29
CA ILE A 395 2.78 11.10 0.03
C ILE A 395 3.66 10.54 -1.08
N LEU A 396 3.21 9.53 -1.81
CA LEU A 396 3.89 8.97 -2.96
C LEU A 396 3.07 9.25 -4.23
N ASN A 397 3.59 10.05 -5.17
CA ASN A 397 2.87 10.40 -6.41
C ASN A 397 1.44 10.95 -6.19
N ASN A 398 1.26 11.72 -5.11
CA ASN A 398 -0.02 12.26 -4.60
C ASN A 398 -0.92 11.27 -3.83
N ASP A 399 -0.51 10.02 -3.67
CA ASP A 399 -1.24 9.03 -2.88
C ASP A 399 -0.65 8.93 -1.45
N PRO A 400 -1.47 8.95 -0.38
CA PRO A 400 -0.98 8.81 0.98
C PRO A 400 -0.62 7.35 1.31
N ILE A 401 0.58 7.14 1.85
CA ILE A 401 1.10 5.83 2.28
C ILE A 401 1.45 5.90 3.78
N SER A 402 0.88 5.01 4.59
CA SER A 402 1.11 4.95 6.04
C SER A 402 2.06 3.81 6.40
N LEU A 403 3.14 4.11 7.16
CA LEU A 403 4.20 3.17 7.53
C LEU A 403 4.37 3.11 9.05
N PHE A 404 4.53 1.91 9.62
CA PHE A 404 4.63 1.73 11.07
C PHE A 404 6.00 2.17 11.62
N ASN A 405 6.07 3.26 12.37
CA ASN A 405 7.24 3.90 12.98
C ASN A 405 7.88 3.07 14.11
N SER A 406 8.33 1.85 13.79
CA SER A 406 9.15 1.00 14.67
C SER A 406 10.65 1.24 14.54
N HIS A 407 11.08 1.82 13.42
CA HIS A 407 12.45 2.10 13.06
C HIS A 407 12.51 3.19 11.99
N LYS A 408 13.74 3.56 11.57
CA LYS A 408 13.95 4.49 10.45
C LYS A 408 13.53 3.82 9.14
N HIS A 409 12.54 4.39 8.47
CA HIS A 409 12.05 3.93 7.17
C HIS A 409 12.83 4.55 6.03
N THR A 410 12.90 3.85 4.91
CA THR A 410 13.51 4.27 3.65
C THR A 410 12.48 4.36 2.53
N ILE A 411 12.84 4.99 1.40
CA ILE A 411 11.95 5.04 0.22
C ILE A 411 11.56 3.64 -0.25
N MET A 412 12.46 2.65 -0.16
CA MET A 412 12.15 1.25 -0.48
C MET A 412 10.97 0.73 0.33
N ASP A 413 10.94 1.02 1.63
CA ASP A 413 9.86 0.58 2.53
C ASP A 413 8.52 1.20 2.11
N VAL A 414 8.53 2.47 1.66
CA VAL A 414 7.34 3.14 1.11
C VAL A 414 6.84 2.47 -0.17
N LEU A 415 7.74 2.12 -1.09
CA LEU A 415 7.37 1.48 -2.36
C LEU A 415 6.82 0.08 -2.15
N LEU A 416 7.42 -0.70 -1.25
CA LEU A 416 6.94 -2.02 -0.87
C LEU A 416 5.56 -1.93 -0.21
N GLN A 417 5.35 -0.98 0.71
CA GLN A 417 4.07 -0.73 1.37
C GLN A 417 2.98 -0.28 0.38
N ALA A 418 3.36 0.46 -0.67
CA ALA A 418 2.48 0.86 -1.76
C ALA A 418 2.20 -0.28 -2.77
N GLY A 419 2.78 -1.47 -2.58
CA GLY A 419 2.65 -2.60 -3.50
C GLY A 419 3.36 -2.42 -4.84
N ILE A 420 4.31 -1.49 -4.92
CA ILE A 420 5.07 -1.22 -6.14
C ILE A 420 6.24 -2.20 -6.23
N ASN A 421 6.25 -3.01 -7.27
CA ASN A 421 7.33 -3.96 -7.50
C ASN A 421 8.64 -3.22 -7.87
N PRO A 422 9.74 -3.40 -7.12
CA PRO A 422 11.04 -2.78 -7.41
C PRO A 422 11.58 -3.08 -8.81
N SER A 423 11.15 -4.17 -9.45
CA SER A 423 11.54 -4.49 -10.84
C SER A 423 11.05 -3.46 -11.86
N LEU A 424 10.02 -2.67 -11.53
CA LEU A 424 9.49 -1.59 -12.38
C LEU A 424 10.35 -0.32 -12.33
N LEU A 425 11.36 -0.30 -11.46
CA LEU A 425 12.31 0.81 -11.32
C LEU A 425 13.55 0.64 -12.20
N ILE A 426 13.75 -0.57 -12.73
CA ILE A 426 14.89 -0.95 -13.55
C ILE A 426 14.41 -1.09 -14.99
N SER A 427 15.00 -0.29 -15.87
CA SER A 427 14.69 -0.40 -17.29
C SER A 427 15.42 -1.57 -17.95
N LYS A 428 14.78 -2.18 -18.94
CA LYS A 428 15.42 -3.15 -19.85
C LYS A 428 15.77 -2.45 -21.16
N ASN A 429 16.93 -2.78 -21.71
CA ASN A 429 17.29 -2.36 -23.06
C ASN A 429 16.51 -3.16 -24.11
N GLY A 430 16.22 -2.53 -25.24
CA GLY A 430 15.59 -3.20 -26.37
C GLY A 430 16.51 -4.26 -26.98
N LYS A 431 15.93 -5.38 -27.41
CA LYS A 431 16.67 -6.46 -28.07
C LYS A 431 17.27 -5.97 -29.38
N SER A 432 18.55 -6.27 -29.57
CA SER A 432 19.25 -6.01 -30.83
C SER A 432 19.00 -7.13 -31.83
N ILE A 433 18.93 -6.81 -33.12
CA ILE A 433 18.77 -7.78 -34.20
C ILE A 433 20.09 -7.97 -34.92
N ARG A 434 20.51 -9.23 -35.07
CA ARG A 434 21.69 -9.64 -35.84
C ARG A 434 21.24 -10.34 -37.11
N PHE A 435 21.83 -10.02 -38.25
CA PHE A 435 21.51 -10.66 -39.52
C PHE A 435 22.73 -10.67 -40.44
N ASN A 436 22.69 -11.49 -41.49
CA ASN A 436 23.72 -11.52 -42.53
C ASN A 436 23.21 -10.78 -43.77
N TYR A 437 24.05 -9.91 -44.32
CA TYR A 437 23.79 -9.21 -45.57
C TYR A 437 24.92 -9.49 -46.56
N ASN A 438 24.65 -10.19 -47.65
CA ASN A 438 25.64 -10.60 -48.66
C ASN A 438 26.89 -11.23 -48.01
N GLY A 439 26.66 -12.17 -47.08
CA GLY A 439 27.72 -12.84 -46.32
C GLY A 439 28.38 -12.00 -45.20
N CYS A 440 28.03 -10.73 -45.04
CA CYS A 440 28.55 -9.87 -43.98
C CYS A 440 27.60 -9.80 -42.79
N LYS A 441 28.09 -10.11 -41.58
CA LYS A 441 27.33 -9.94 -40.34
C LYS A 441 27.00 -8.45 -40.08
N ARG A 442 25.76 -8.17 -39.71
CA ARG A 442 25.21 -6.87 -39.34
C ARG A 442 24.47 -6.96 -38.02
N ILE A 443 24.48 -5.86 -37.27
CA ILE A 443 23.79 -5.72 -35.99
C ILE A 443 23.06 -4.38 -36.00
N VAL A 444 21.80 -4.38 -35.57
CA VAL A 444 21.02 -3.18 -35.31
C VAL A 444 20.66 -3.19 -33.83
N PHE A 445 21.08 -2.15 -33.12
CA PHE A 445 20.87 -2.03 -31.68
C PHE A 445 19.43 -1.60 -31.38
N GLY A 446 18.84 -2.18 -30.33
CA GLY A 446 17.61 -1.66 -29.74
C GLY A 446 17.88 -0.36 -28.98
N GLU A 447 16.81 0.36 -28.62
CA GLU A 447 16.94 1.58 -27.82
C GLU A 447 17.37 1.26 -26.39
N TYR A 448 18.02 2.22 -25.72
CA TYR A 448 18.33 2.12 -24.30
C TYR A 448 17.09 2.37 -23.45
N GLY A 449 16.97 1.65 -22.34
CA GLY A 449 15.99 1.96 -21.31
C GLY A 449 16.43 3.15 -20.46
N THR A 450 15.47 3.84 -19.84
CA THR A 450 15.72 4.90 -18.85
C THR A 450 15.26 4.43 -17.47
N ASN A 451 16.15 4.45 -16.47
CA ASN A 451 15.82 4.05 -15.10
C ASN A 451 14.83 5.02 -14.46
N ALA A 452 14.18 4.55 -13.39
CA ALA A 452 13.27 5.37 -12.62
C ALA A 452 14.00 6.53 -11.94
N LYS A 453 13.31 7.65 -11.79
CA LYS A 453 13.79 8.83 -11.05
C LYS A 453 12.98 9.01 -9.79
N ILE A 454 13.67 9.20 -8.67
CA ILE A 454 13.05 9.35 -7.34
C ILE A 454 13.46 10.70 -6.78
N THR A 455 12.49 11.43 -6.26
CA THR A 455 12.74 12.65 -5.48
C THR A 455 11.97 12.64 -4.18
N ILE A 456 12.54 13.25 -3.15
CA ILE A 456 11.90 13.50 -1.86
C ILE A 456 11.89 15.01 -1.61
N ASN A 457 10.70 15.58 -1.40
CA ASN A 457 10.49 17.02 -1.22
C ASN A 457 11.14 17.89 -2.32
N GLY A 458 11.28 17.35 -3.53
CA GLY A 458 11.89 18.02 -4.69
C GLY A 458 13.40 17.82 -4.85
N GLU A 459 14.08 17.13 -3.94
CA GLU A 459 15.51 16.78 -4.06
C GLU A 459 15.70 15.33 -4.54
N GLU A 460 16.79 15.07 -5.29
CA GLU A 460 17.10 13.74 -5.82
C GLU A 460 17.41 12.75 -4.69
N ALA A 461 16.79 11.58 -4.74
CA ALA A 461 16.85 10.56 -3.69
C ALA A 461 17.10 9.16 -4.24
N THR A 462 17.55 8.26 -3.37
CA THR A 462 17.75 6.84 -3.66
C THR A 462 16.79 5.97 -2.84
N LEU A 463 16.71 4.68 -3.14
CA LEU A 463 15.85 3.74 -2.42
C LEU A 463 16.16 3.64 -0.92
N GLU A 464 17.41 3.90 -0.55
CA GLU A 464 17.91 3.86 0.84
C GLU A 464 17.74 5.19 1.58
N THR A 465 17.21 6.21 0.91
CA THR A 465 17.02 7.54 1.52
C THR A 465 15.96 7.45 2.62
N GLU A 466 16.30 7.95 3.82
CA GLU A 466 15.42 7.92 5.00
C GLU A 466 14.21 8.84 4.80
N VAL A 467 13.01 8.35 5.14
CA VAL A 467 11.73 9.07 5.03
C VAL A 467 11.17 9.41 6.41
N LYS A 468 10.51 10.58 6.48
CA LYS A 468 9.87 11.13 7.67
C LYS A 468 8.40 11.42 7.40
N ALA A 469 7.62 11.56 8.46
CA ALA A 469 6.21 11.91 8.35
C ALA A 469 5.99 13.22 7.56
N ASN A 470 5.05 13.17 6.63
CA ASN A 470 4.64 14.17 5.65
C ASN A 470 5.62 14.43 4.51
N ASP A 471 6.64 13.58 4.32
CA ASP A 471 7.51 13.70 3.13
C ASP A 471 6.71 13.42 1.84
N ASN A 472 7.00 14.22 0.81
CA ASN A 472 6.42 14.07 -0.51
C ASN A 472 7.43 13.41 -1.45
N ILE A 473 7.15 12.18 -1.85
CA ILE A 473 7.98 11.35 -2.72
C ILE A 473 7.36 11.35 -4.12
N VAL A 474 8.16 11.74 -5.11
CA VAL A 474 7.75 11.63 -6.52
C VAL A 474 8.60 10.57 -7.18
N LEU A 475 7.92 9.55 -7.72
CA LEU A 475 8.51 8.44 -8.45
C LEU A 475 8.08 8.51 -9.93
N GLU A 476 9.06 8.73 -10.80
CA GLU A 476 8.91 8.55 -12.24
C GLU A 476 9.39 7.14 -12.61
N TYR A 477 8.49 6.30 -13.13
CA TYR A 477 8.79 4.90 -13.45
C TYR A 477 9.83 4.76 -14.58
N ALA A 478 10.55 3.63 -14.56
CA ALA A 478 11.49 3.29 -15.61
C ALA A 478 10.77 3.03 -16.94
N GLN A 479 11.43 3.37 -18.06
CA GLN A 479 10.94 3.10 -19.40
C GLN A 479 11.86 2.10 -20.10
N ASN A 480 11.30 1.01 -20.60
CA ASN A 480 12.05 0.02 -21.37
C ASN A 480 12.41 0.58 -22.74
N GLY A 481 13.62 0.27 -23.20
CA GLY A 481 14.05 0.52 -24.56
C GLY A 481 13.28 -0.36 -25.55
N LYS A 482 12.99 0.18 -26.74
CA LYS A 482 12.29 -0.55 -27.79
C LYS A 482 13.23 -1.50 -28.53
N ASP A 483 12.73 -2.70 -28.81
CA ASP A 483 13.43 -3.68 -29.65
C ASP A 483 13.75 -3.10 -31.03
N ALA A 484 14.90 -3.48 -31.59
CA ALA A 484 15.25 -3.13 -32.95
C ALA A 484 14.23 -3.77 -33.91
N ALA A 485 13.75 -3.00 -34.88
CA ALA A 485 12.86 -3.48 -35.94
C ALA A 485 13.31 -2.96 -37.31
N PRO A 486 14.53 -3.34 -37.76
CA PRO A 486 15.11 -2.77 -38.96
C PRO A 486 14.39 -3.24 -40.22
N LYS A 487 14.21 -2.34 -41.19
CA LYS A 487 13.69 -2.68 -42.52
C LYS A 487 14.82 -2.81 -43.53
N LEU A 488 14.66 -3.68 -44.52
CA LEU A 488 15.63 -3.84 -45.60
C LEU A 488 15.96 -2.52 -46.32
N SER A 489 14.95 -1.67 -46.56
CA SER A 489 15.11 -0.35 -47.16
C SER A 489 16.09 0.59 -46.43
N GLU A 490 16.29 0.39 -45.13
CA GLU A 490 17.16 1.23 -44.29
C GLU A 490 18.62 0.73 -44.31
N HIS A 491 18.84 -0.52 -44.73
CA HIS A 491 20.13 -1.21 -44.62
C HIS A 491 20.73 -1.65 -45.95
N ILE A 492 19.96 -1.67 -47.04
CA ILE A 492 20.46 -1.89 -48.40
C ILE A 492 20.86 -0.54 -49.00
N ARG A 493 22.16 -0.31 -49.21
CA ARG A 493 22.66 0.89 -49.91
C ARG A 493 22.93 0.56 -51.37
N ASN A 494 22.62 1.50 -52.27
CA ASN A 494 22.97 1.47 -53.69
C ASN A 494 22.36 0.32 -54.50
N ILE A 495 21.04 0.37 -54.69
CA ILE A 495 20.30 -0.47 -55.63
C ILE A 495 20.46 0.15 -57.02
N TYR A 496 21.38 -0.36 -57.82
CA TYR A 496 21.54 0.05 -59.22
C TYR A 496 20.87 -0.97 -60.13
N SER A 497 19.99 -0.49 -61.01
CA SER A 497 19.46 -1.27 -62.13
C SER A 497 20.33 -1.05 -63.36
N ILE A 498 20.24 -1.98 -64.30
CA ILE A 498 20.78 -1.78 -65.65
C ILE A 498 19.67 -1.89 -66.69
N SER A 499 19.76 -1.13 -67.77
CA SER A 499 18.83 -1.19 -68.89
C SER A 499 19.49 -1.91 -70.05
N ILE A 500 18.82 -2.92 -70.59
CA ILE A 500 19.25 -3.65 -71.79
C ILE A 500 18.18 -3.56 -72.87
N TYR A 501 18.53 -3.89 -74.11
CA TYR A 501 17.56 -4.08 -75.19
C TYR A 501 17.32 -5.57 -75.39
N LEU A 502 16.09 -6.03 -75.16
CA LEU A 502 15.66 -7.40 -75.45
C LEU A 502 14.69 -7.36 -76.63
N ASN A 503 15.05 -7.98 -77.76
CA ASN A 503 14.27 -7.91 -79.01
C ASN A 503 13.95 -6.46 -79.45
N GLU A 504 14.92 -5.56 -79.31
CA GLU A 504 14.81 -4.10 -79.56
C GLU A 504 13.90 -3.30 -78.59
N GLU A 505 13.33 -3.95 -77.57
CA GLU A 505 12.60 -3.27 -76.48
C GLU A 505 13.48 -3.06 -75.25
N ILE A 506 13.38 -1.90 -74.60
CA ILE A 506 14.14 -1.61 -73.38
C ILE A 506 13.56 -2.43 -72.22
N LYS A 507 14.42 -3.23 -71.57
CA LYS A 507 14.12 -3.99 -70.37
C LYS A 507 15.04 -3.56 -69.24
N ASN A 508 14.45 -3.09 -68.14
CA ASN A 508 15.18 -2.76 -66.92
C ASN A 508 15.36 -4.02 -66.09
N ILE A 509 16.60 -4.29 -65.68
CA ILE A 509 16.97 -5.36 -64.77
C ILE A 509 17.13 -4.74 -63.40
N GLU A 510 16.25 -5.12 -62.48
CA GLU A 510 16.26 -4.64 -61.10
C GLU A 510 16.97 -5.64 -60.17
N PRO A 511 17.62 -5.18 -59.09
CA PRO A 511 18.19 -6.07 -58.09
C PRO A 511 17.12 -6.89 -57.39
N ILE A 512 17.45 -8.15 -57.12
CA ILE A 512 16.59 -9.08 -56.42
C ILE A 512 17.08 -9.23 -55.00
N ILE A 513 16.15 -9.23 -54.07
CA ILE A 513 16.39 -9.40 -52.66
C ILE A 513 15.85 -10.77 -52.25
N ILE A 514 16.74 -11.64 -51.80
CA ILE A 514 16.41 -12.95 -51.27
C ILE A 514 16.66 -12.93 -49.77
N VAL A 515 15.64 -13.28 -48.98
CA VAL A 515 15.76 -13.50 -47.54
C VAL A 515 15.42 -14.96 -47.25
N ASN A 516 16.34 -15.71 -46.66
CA ASN A 516 16.14 -17.13 -46.32
C ASN A 516 15.54 -17.93 -47.49
N GLU A 517 16.16 -17.80 -48.68
CA GLU A 517 15.78 -18.45 -49.95
C GLU A 517 14.49 -17.96 -50.62
N LYS A 518 13.78 -16.97 -50.06
CA LYS A 518 12.56 -16.39 -50.64
C LYS A 518 12.78 -14.98 -51.18
N ILE A 519 12.18 -14.66 -52.32
CA ILE A 519 12.21 -13.31 -52.88
C ILE A 519 11.32 -12.41 -52.01
N GLU A 520 11.88 -11.32 -51.51
CA GLU A 520 11.22 -10.39 -50.61
C GLU A 520 11.32 -8.94 -51.11
N SER A 521 10.46 -8.08 -50.59
CA SER A 521 10.46 -6.65 -50.93
C SER A 521 11.36 -5.82 -50.01
N LEU A 522 11.70 -4.60 -50.43
CA LEU A 522 12.43 -3.63 -49.60
C LEU A 522 11.75 -3.28 -48.26
N ASN A 523 10.45 -3.54 -48.15
CA ASN A 523 9.68 -3.26 -46.93
C ASN A 523 9.74 -4.39 -45.90
N TYR A 524 10.44 -5.49 -46.21
CA TYR A 524 10.59 -6.61 -45.29
C TYR A 524 11.26 -6.17 -43.99
N LYS A 525 10.69 -6.60 -42.85
CA LYS A 525 11.23 -6.38 -41.51
C LYS A 525 12.20 -7.50 -41.19
N ILE A 526 13.46 -7.14 -41.02
CA ILE A 526 14.54 -8.08 -40.79
C ILE A 526 14.36 -8.71 -39.40
N SER A 527 14.41 -10.03 -39.35
CA SER A 527 14.37 -10.84 -38.15
C SER A 527 15.78 -11.27 -37.74
N ASN A 528 15.93 -11.66 -36.47
CA ASN A 528 17.21 -12.11 -35.95
C ASN A 528 17.62 -13.44 -36.59
N GLY A 529 18.83 -13.48 -37.15
CA GLY A 529 19.40 -14.62 -37.86
C GLY A 529 19.16 -14.62 -39.37
N ASP A 530 18.43 -13.64 -39.92
CA ASP A 530 18.10 -13.63 -41.34
C ASP A 530 19.34 -13.62 -42.23
N GLU A 531 19.25 -14.36 -43.32
CA GLU A 531 20.24 -14.35 -44.40
C GLU A 531 19.67 -13.59 -45.59
N VAL A 532 20.13 -12.35 -45.74
CA VAL A 532 19.72 -11.41 -46.79
C VAL A 532 20.78 -11.38 -47.88
N ASN A 533 20.40 -11.80 -49.08
CA ASN A 533 21.23 -11.73 -50.28
C ASN A 533 20.59 -10.79 -51.31
N VAL A 534 21.31 -9.74 -51.68
CA VAL A 534 20.86 -8.75 -52.66
C VAL A 534 21.86 -8.70 -53.79
N PHE A 535 21.40 -9.03 -55.00
CA PHE A 535 22.24 -9.03 -56.19
C PHE A 535 21.43 -8.61 -57.42
N LEU A 536 22.13 -8.05 -58.40
CA LEU A 536 21.58 -7.79 -59.72
C LEU A 536 21.70 -9.08 -60.56
N PRO A 537 20.59 -9.65 -61.08
CA PRO A 537 20.60 -10.87 -61.89
C PRO A 537 21.15 -10.60 -63.30
N SER A 538 22.41 -10.16 -63.35
CA SER A 538 23.13 -9.78 -64.56
C SER A 538 23.77 -10.97 -65.25
N LYS A 539 23.99 -12.09 -64.58
CA LYS A 539 24.43 -13.32 -65.25
C LYS A 539 23.29 -13.89 -66.07
N ILE A 540 23.56 -14.44 -67.25
CA ILE A 540 22.54 -15.05 -68.10
C ILE A 540 21.74 -16.13 -67.37
N SER A 541 22.37 -16.95 -66.54
CA SER A 541 21.68 -17.93 -65.69
C SER A 541 20.65 -17.28 -64.75
N ASP A 542 21.03 -16.19 -64.11
CA ASP A 542 20.20 -15.48 -63.14
C ASP A 542 19.11 -14.66 -63.85
N PHE A 543 19.45 -14.07 -65.01
CA PHE A 543 18.52 -13.34 -65.86
C PHE A 543 17.41 -14.24 -66.41
N LYS A 544 17.76 -15.44 -66.91
CA LYS A 544 16.77 -16.46 -67.31
C LYS A 544 15.87 -16.85 -66.14
N LYS A 545 16.48 -17.19 -65.00
CA LYS A 545 15.77 -17.71 -63.82
C LYS A 545 14.84 -16.69 -63.17
N TYR A 546 15.29 -15.44 -63.02
CA TYR A 546 14.60 -14.46 -62.18
C TYR A 546 14.00 -13.27 -62.93
N VAL A 547 14.34 -13.04 -64.20
CA VAL A 547 13.80 -11.91 -64.99
C VAL A 547 12.94 -12.38 -66.16
N LEU A 548 13.36 -13.44 -66.87
CA LEU A 548 12.56 -14.04 -67.95
C LEU A 548 11.61 -15.12 -67.43
N GLU A 549 11.96 -15.81 -66.35
CA GLU A 549 11.27 -17.00 -65.83
C GLU A 549 11.07 -18.08 -66.91
N GLU A 550 11.98 -18.13 -67.87
CA GLU A 550 11.95 -19.04 -69.03
C GLU A 550 13.36 -19.52 -69.32
N ASP A 551 13.49 -20.80 -69.68
CA ASP A 551 14.75 -21.37 -70.15
C ASP A 551 14.83 -21.27 -71.67
N VAL A 552 15.51 -20.23 -72.16
CA VAL A 552 15.61 -19.89 -73.59
C VAL A 552 17.01 -19.46 -73.98
N ASP A 553 17.41 -19.74 -75.22
CA ASP A 553 18.70 -19.28 -75.75
C ASP A 553 18.66 -17.78 -76.07
N LEU A 554 19.64 -17.06 -75.53
CA LEU A 554 19.81 -15.62 -75.71
C LEU A 554 21.03 -15.36 -76.58
N TYR A 555 20.90 -14.41 -77.52
CA TYR A 555 21.94 -14.13 -78.51
C TYR A 555 22.35 -12.66 -78.47
N MET A 556 23.66 -12.40 -78.63
CA MET A 556 24.21 -11.05 -78.86
C MET A 556 25.15 -11.11 -80.07
N ASN A 557 24.97 -10.21 -81.04
CA ASN A 557 25.74 -10.21 -82.30
C ASN A 557 25.79 -11.59 -82.99
N ASN A 558 24.65 -12.31 -83.04
CA ASN A 558 24.50 -13.67 -83.60
C ASN A 558 25.27 -14.80 -82.89
N SER A 559 25.86 -14.56 -81.71
CA SER A 559 26.47 -15.61 -80.87
C SER A 559 25.58 -15.93 -79.67
N ILE A 560 25.49 -17.21 -79.30
CA ILE A 560 24.77 -17.64 -78.09
C ILE A 560 25.53 -17.15 -76.84
N LEU A 561 24.80 -16.63 -75.87
CA LEU A 561 25.37 -16.18 -74.60
C LEU A 561 25.43 -17.35 -73.62
N GLU A 562 26.63 -17.63 -73.12
CA GLU A 562 26.84 -18.63 -72.05
C GLU A 562 26.21 -18.15 -70.73
N ASP A 563 25.81 -19.11 -69.89
CA ASP A 563 25.14 -18.85 -68.61
C ASP A 563 25.96 -17.98 -67.63
N ASN A 564 27.29 -17.99 -67.76
CA ASN A 564 28.22 -17.19 -66.94
C ASN A 564 28.40 -15.75 -67.43
N TYR A 565 27.91 -15.41 -68.62
CA TYR A 565 28.05 -14.08 -69.22
C TYR A 565 27.29 -13.04 -68.40
N LYS A 566 27.91 -11.88 -68.14
CA LYS A 566 27.33 -10.79 -67.36
C LYS A 566 26.85 -9.65 -68.27
N LEU A 567 25.56 -9.38 -68.19
CA LEU A 567 24.88 -8.27 -68.86
C LEU A 567 25.36 -6.92 -68.31
N SER A 568 25.52 -5.97 -69.22
CA SER A 568 25.94 -4.59 -68.98
C SER A 568 24.92 -3.60 -69.55
N GLU A 569 24.98 -2.34 -69.09
CA GLU A 569 24.13 -1.26 -69.57
C GLU A 569 24.20 -1.12 -71.10
N GLY A 570 23.05 -1.14 -71.77
CA GLY A 570 22.92 -0.96 -73.21
C GLY A 570 23.14 -2.23 -74.05
N ASP A 571 23.38 -3.40 -73.43
CA ASP A 571 23.52 -4.67 -74.14
C ASP A 571 22.28 -4.96 -75.00
N ARG A 572 22.48 -5.47 -76.21
CA ARG A 572 21.40 -5.81 -77.16
C ARG A 572 21.29 -7.32 -77.34
N ILE A 573 20.22 -7.88 -76.81
CA ILE A 573 19.98 -9.32 -76.75
C ILE A 573 18.76 -9.67 -77.62
N ILE A 574 18.85 -10.78 -78.34
CA ILE A 574 17.74 -11.33 -79.11
C ILE A 574 17.32 -12.67 -78.47
N LYS A 575 16.04 -12.75 -78.09
CA LYS A 575 15.37 -14.00 -77.68
C LYS A 575 14.77 -14.64 -78.91
N LYS A 576 15.30 -15.78 -79.35
CA LYS A 576 14.70 -16.58 -80.43
C LYS A 576 13.79 -17.63 -79.81
N VAL A 577 12.49 -17.55 -80.10
CA VAL A 577 11.54 -18.60 -79.74
C VAL A 577 11.87 -19.83 -80.59
N GLY A 578 12.23 -20.94 -79.95
CA GLY A 578 12.27 -22.24 -80.60
C GLY A 578 10.88 -22.59 -81.13
N SER A 579 10.76 -22.81 -82.43
CA SER A 579 9.55 -23.31 -83.06
C SER A 579 9.27 -24.73 -82.57
N THR A 580 8.28 -24.90 -81.69
CA THR A 580 7.66 -26.20 -81.43
C THR A 580 6.17 -26.09 -81.76
N GLU A 581 5.83 -26.29 -83.03
CA GLU A 581 4.45 -26.55 -83.45
C GLU A 581 4.11 -28.03 -83.20
N SER A 582 3.16 -28.23 -82.29
CA SER A 582 2.09 -29.23 -82.25
C SER A 582 2.21 -30.52 -83.08
N ILE A 583 2.17 -31.66 -82.38
CA ILE A 583 1.46 -32.85 -82.87
C ILE A 583 0.24 -33.07 -81.97
N LYS A 584 -0.94 -32.81 -82.52
CA LYS A 584 -2.22 -33.36 -82.03
C LYS A 584 -2.28 -34.82 -82.46
N VAL A 585 -2.41 -35.74 -81.50
CA VAL A 585 -3.12 -37.00 -81.71
C VAL A 585 -4.18 -37.13 -80.62
N SER A 586 -5.42 -37.12 -81.08
CA SER A 586 -6.66 -37.40 -80.35
C SER A 586 -6.80 -38.89 -80.03
N LYS A 587 -7.31 -39.22 -78.84
CA LYS A 587 -8.45 -40.15 -78.68
C LYS A 587 -9.01 -40.14 -77.26
N ASP A 588 -10.34 -40.11 -77.21
CA ASP A 588 -11.23 -40.18 -76.06
C ASP A 588 -11.01 -41.40 -75.15
N ILE A 589 -11.45 -41.30 -73.88
CA ILE A 589 -12.41 -42.19 -73.16
C ILE A 589 -12.19 -42.07 -71.63
N THR A 590 -13.21 -41.52 -70.98
CA THR A 590 -13.92 -41.94 -69.74
C THR A 590 -13.20 -42.59 -68.53
N GLU A 591 -13.57 -42.04 -67.36
CA GLU A 591 -13.95 -42.71 -66.09
C GLU A 591 -12.97 -43.50 -65.19
N GLU A 592 -13.20 -43.28 -63.89
CA GLU A 592 -13.00 -44.15 -62.71
C GLU A 592 -11.61 -44.38 -62.06
N LYS A 593 -11.52 -43.80 -60.85
CA LYS A 593 -11.17 -44.38 -59.54
C LYS A 593 -10.51 -45.77 -59.41
N ASP A 594 -9.70 -45.81 -58.33
CA ASP A 594 -9.50 -46.89 -57.36
C ASP A 594 -8.21 -47.76 -57.41
N TYR A 595 -7.41 -47.53 -56.34
CA TYR A 595 -6.85 -48.49 -55.38
C TYR A 595 -5.64 -49.41 -55.68
N LEU A 596 -4.90 -49.58 -54.56
CA LEU A 596 -4.05 -50.71 -54.11
C LEU A 596 -2.57 -50.67 -54.57
N ASN A 597 -1.64 -50.41 -53.64
CA ASN A 597 -1.00 -51.38 -52.72
C ASN A 597 0.14 -52.14 -53.43
N ASP A 598 1.29 -52.49 -52.87
CA ASP A 598 1.91 -52.36 -51.55
C ASP A 598 3.28 -53.12 -51.66
N ILE A 599 4.12 -52.99 -50.62
CA ILE A 599 5.19 -53.92 -50.17
C ILE A 599 6.55 -54.00 -50.91
N TYR A 600 7.63 -53.62 -50.19
CA TYR A 600 8.64 -54.47 -49.48
C TYR A 600 9.86 -53.56 -49.15
N GLN A 601 10.14 -53.24 -47.86
CA GLN A 601 10.99 -53.98 -46.89
C GLN A 601 12.43 -54.25 -47.43
N THR A 602 13.55 -54.08 -46.72
CA THR A 602 13.88 -53.99 -45.28
C THR A 602 15.38 -53.67 -45.13
N ASN A 603 15.77 -53.10 -43.97
CA ASN A 603 16.99 -53.38 -43.15
C ASN A 603 18.40 -53.16 -43.75
N ASN A 604 19.48 -52.83 -43.04
CA ASN A 604 19.79 -52.62 -41.63
C ASN A 604 21.25 -52.11 -41.49
N ASP A 605 21.60 -51.71 -40.26
CA ASP A 605 22.94 -51.75 -39.63
C ASP A 605 23.98 -50.68 -39.97
N GLN A 606 24.91 -50.28 -39.10
CA GLN A 606 24.99 -50.01 -37.64
C GLN A 606 26.44 -49.54 -37.41
N ASN A 607 26.66 -48.53 -36.54
CA ASN A 607 27.84 -48.31 -35.66
C ASN A 607 29.24 -48.10 -36.29
N MET A 608 30.28 -47.49 -35.68
CA MET A 608 30.57 -46.62 -34.53
C MET A 608 32.09 -46.25 -34.64
N VAL A 609 32.54 -45.26 -33.84
CA VAL A 609 33.93 -45.02 -33.33
C VAL A 609 34.92 -44.34 -34.30
N ALA A 610 35.91 -43.48 -33.93
CA ALA A 610 36.16 -42.42 -32.93
C ALA A 610 37.61 -41.90 -33.14
N ILE A 611 37.95 -40.77 -32.51
CA ILE A 611 39.27 -40.33 -31.98
C ILE A 611 40.27 -39.55 -32.88
N ASN A 612 40.49 -38.30 -32.43
CA ASN A 612 41.69 -37.43 -32.27
C ASN A 612 42.81 -37.34 -33.35
N VAL A 613 43.41 -36.14 -33.44
CA VAL A 613 44.78 -35.82 -32.91
C VAL A 613 45.25 -34.42 -33.38
N GLU A 614 45.55 -33.57 -32.38
CA GLU A 614 46.67 -32.60 -32.19
C GLU A 614 47.00 -31.42 -33.16
N GLU A 615 47.30 -30.28 -32.51
CA GLU A 615 48.06 -29.11 -32.98
C GLU A 615 49.57 -29.45 -33.21
N PRO A 616 50.38 -28.56 -33.82
CA PRO A 616 51.18 -27.65 -32.97
C PRO A 616 51.59 -26.26 -33.57
N GLU A 617 51.86 -25.34 -32.64
CA GLU A 617 52.98 -24.37 -32.50
C GLU A 617 53.28 -23.17 -33.46
N ASN A 618 53.31 -21.98 -32.82
CA ASN A 618 54.16 -20.77 -32.89
C ASN A 618 55.33 -20.63 -33.91
N PHE A 619 55.55 -19.41 -34.45
CA PHE A 619 56.70 -18.51 -34.18
C PHE A 619 56.62 -17.15 -34.95
N GLU A 620 57.50 -16.23 -34.58
CA GLU A 620 57.40 -14.75 -34.53
C GLU A 620 57.90 -13.91 -35.75
N GLU A 621 57.39 -12.66 -35.78
CA GLU A 621 57.95 -11.33 -36.17
C GLU A 621 58.85 -11.08 -37.42
N ASN A 622 58.43 -10.11 -38.27
CA ASN A 622 59.11 -8.79 -38.35
C ASN A 622 58.38 -7.68 -39.17
N LYS A 623 58.46 -6.47 -38.60
CA LYS A 623 58.35 -5.05 -39.08
C LYS A 623 58.42 -4.81 -40.61
N GLN A 624 57.84 -3.78 -41.24
CA GLN A 624 57.48 -2.40 -40.87
C GLN A 624 56.71 -1.79 -42.08
N ASN A 625 55.63 -1.03 -41.87
CA ASN A 625 55.28 0.18 -42.62
C ASN A 625 53.99 0.79 -42.07
N GLU A 626 54.12 1.99 -41.49
CA GLU A 626 53.02 2.82 -41.02
C GLU A 626 52.35 3.54 -42.20
N VAL A 627 51.01 3.56 -42.22
CA VAL A 627 50.22 4.77 -42.50
C VAL A 627 48.97 4.73 -41.62
N ALA A 628 48.73 5.82 -40.89
CA ALA A 628 47.74 5.97 -39.84
C ALA A 628 46.28 5.96 -40.33
N ILE A 629 45.44 5.15 -39.67
CA ILE A 629 43.99 5.35 -39.57
C ILE A 629 43.58 5.04 -38.11
N ALA A 630 42.77 5.93 -37.53
CA ALA A 630 42.42 6.02 -36.12
C ALA A 630 41.96 4.70 -35.48
N LYS A 631 42.59 4.32 -34.35
CA LYS A 631 42.12 3.29 -33.43
C LYS A 631 40.99 3.86 -32.57
N GLU A 632 39.77 3.39 -32.76
CA GLU A 632 38.80 3.31 -31.67
C GLU A 632 39.27 2.21 -30.71
N TYR A 633 39.65 2.59 -29.49
CA TYR A 633 39.91 1.64 -28.42
C TYR A 633 38.59 0.98 -28.03
N VAL A 634 38.37 -0.25 -28.49
CA VAL A 634 37.41 -1.14 -27.81
C VAL A 634 38.11 -1.58 -26.53
N ASN A 635 37.75 -0.97 -25.39
CA ASN A 635 38.18 -1.47 -24.08
C ASN A 635 37.68 -2.92 -23.95
N SER A 636 38.62 -3.85 -23.83
CA SER A 636 38.37 -5.23 -23.47
C SER A 636 39.22 -5.58 -22.28
N ILE A 637 38.60 -6.13 -21.25
CA ILE A 637 39.28 -6.62 -20.05
C ILE A 637 39.11 -8.14 -19.95
N THR A 638 40.12 -8.84 -19.45
CA THR A 638 40.10 -10.28 -19.20
C THR A 638 40.09 -10.49 -17.70
N VAL A 639 39.13 -11.24 -17.21
CA VAL A 639 38.94 -11.49 -15.76
C VAL A 639 38.85 -13.00 -15.51
N ASN A 640 39.29 -13.46 -14.35
CA ASN A 640 39.20 -14.87 -13.97
C ASN A 640 37.97 -15.07 -13.08
N ILE A 641 36.95 -15.78 -13.58
CA ILE A 641 35.71 -16.03 -12.84
C ILE A 641 35.55 -17.53 -12.62
N ASN A 642 35.50 -17.96 -11.36
CA ASN A 642 35.37 -19.38 -10.99
C ASN A 642 36.35 -20.28 -11.78
N GLU A 643 37.62 -19.86 -11.83
CA GLU A 643 38.74 -20.54 -12.52
C GLU A 643 38.73 -20.47 -14.05
N ASN A 644 37.77 -19.76 -14.66
CA ASN A 644 37.70 -19.54 -16.11
C ASN A 644 38.10 -18.11 -16.49
N ASN A 645 38.99 -17.96 -17.49
CA ASN A 645 39.34 -16.64 -18.02
C ASN A 645 38.28 -16.19 -19.04
N ILE A 646 37.62 -15.07 -18.75
CA ILE A 646 36.51 -14.53 -19.55
C ILE A 646 36.89 -13.14 -20.06
N LEU A 647 36.70 -12.95 -21.36
CA LEU A 647 36.99 -11.71 -22.06
C LEU A 647 35.74 -10.84 -22.16
N LEU A 648 35.71 -9.74 -21.42
CA LEU A 648 34.62 -8.78 -21.39
C LEU A 648 34.88 -7.69 -22.44
N LYS A 649 33.95 -7.49 -23.39
CA LYS A 649 34.06 -6.46 -24.45
C LYS A 649 32.78 -5.64 -24.59
N GLY A 650 32.92 -4.36 -24.90
CA GLY A 650 31.78 -3.50 -25.29
C GLY A 650 31.28 -2.53 -24.22
N LYS A 651 31.91 -2.47 -23.03
CA LYS A 651 31.69 -1.38 -22.06
C LYS A 651 32.98 -0.62 -21.79
N SER A 652 32.87 0.66 -21.45
CA SER A 652 34.00 1.49 -21.01
C SER A 652 34.47 1.13 -19.60
N GLU A 653 33.56 0.66 -18.75
CA GLU A 653 33.80 0.16 -17.40
C GLU A 653 32.90 -1.05 -17.12
N TYR A 654 33.36 -1.97 -16.25
CA TYR A 654 32.63 -3.16 -15.84
C TYR A 654 32.43 -3.19 -14.32
N ILE A 655 31.30 -3.75 -13.86
CA ILE A 655 30.99 -4.00 -12.45
C ILE A 655 30.57 -5.47 -12.24
N ILE A 656 30.61 -5.99 -11.00
CA ILE A 656 30.37 -7.41 -10.70
C ILE A 656 29.08 -7.97 -11.31
N VAL A 657 27.99 -7.21 -11.32
CA VAL A 657 26.73 -7.69 -11.92
C VAL A 657 26.85 -8.00 -13.42
N ASP A 658 27.76 -7.33 -14.13
CA ASP A 658 27.97 -7.53 -15.57
C ASP A 658 28.54 -8.92 -15.89
N ILE A 659 29.11 -9.60 -14.90
CA ILE A 659 29.68 -10.94 -15.07
C ILE A 659 28.61 -11.98 -15.36
N PHE A 660 27.42 -11.82 -14.79
CA PHE A 660 26.33 -12.79 -14.95
C PHE A 660 25.83 -12.88 -16.41
N ASP A 661 26.13 -11.90 -17.25
CA ASP A 661 25.88 -11.96 -18.70
C ASP A 661 26.86 -12.88 -19.44
N TYR A 662 27.98 -13.27 -18.80
CA TYR A 662 29.08 -14.02 -19.40
C TYR A 662 29.34 -15.38 -18.74
N ILE A 663 28.61 -15.72 -17.67
CA ILE A 663 28.71 -17.02 -16.99
C ILE A 663 27.36 -17.73 -16.92
N ASP A 664 27.38 -19.05 -16.97
CA ASP A 664 26.20 -19.89 -16.78
C ASP A 664 25.99 -20.14 -15.28
N PHE A 665 25.38 -19.17 -14.59
CA PHE A 665 25.04 -19.24 -13.18
C PHE A 665 23.54 -19.01 -12.99
N ASP A 666 22.81 -20.10 -12.74
CA ASP A 666 21.35 -20.06 -12.64
C ASP A 666 20.89 -19.35 -11.36
N LEU A 667 20.28 -18.17 -11.54
CA LEU A 667 19.70 -17.33 -10.50
C LEU A 667 18.19 -17.56 -10.32
N THR A 668 17.57 -18.41 -11.15
CA THR A 668 16.10 -18.61 -11.17
C THR A 668 15.62 -19.57 -10.09
N VAL A 669 16.51 -20.43 -9.59
CA VAL A 669 16.25 -21.30 -8.44
C VAL A 669 17.16 -20.87 -7.29
N PRO A 670 16.64 -20.22 -6.23
CA PRO A 670 17.47 -19.80 -5.10
C PRO A 670 18.01 -21.02 -4.36
N LYS A 671 19.35 -21.16 -4.32
CA LYS A 671 20.06 -22.24 -3.63
C LYS A 671 20.81 -21.77 -2.38
N GLY A 672 20.31 -20.72 -1.72
CA GLY A 672 20.94 -20.11 -0.53
C GLY A 672 21.37 -18.65 -0.76
N ILE A 673 22.39 -18.18 -0.04
CA ILE A 673 22.93 -16.83 -0.20
C ILE A 673 24.04 -16.84 -1.27
N ILE A 674 23.96 -15.92 -2.22
CA ILE A 674 25.02 -15.72 -3.22
C ILE A 674 26.18 -14.97 -2.55
N ASN A 675 27.35 -15.60 -2.54
CA ASN A 675 28.57 -14.97 -2.09
C ASN A 675 29.39 -14.50 -3.29
N LEU A 676 29.77 -13.22 -3.26
CA LEU A 676 30.61 -12.57 -4.26
C LEU A 676 31.93 -12.18 -3.63
N ILE A 677 33.03 -12.72 -4.17
CA ILE A 677 34.38 -12.42 -3.72
C ILE A 677 35.17 -11.85 -4.90
N LEU A 678 35.69 -10.64 -4.77
CA LEU A 678 36.58 -9.97 -5.73
C LEU A 678 37.97 -9.88 -5.11
N ASN A 679 38.98 -10.46 -5.76
CA ASN A 679 40.37 -10.49 -5.32
C ASN A 679 40.57 -10.95 -3.86
N GLY A 680 39.69 -11.83 -3.37
CA GLY A 680 39.75 -12.39 -2.02
C GLY A 680 38.88 -11.68 -0.97
N GLU A 681 38.26 -10.55 -1.30
CA GLU A 681 37.37 -9.82 -0.38
C GLU A 681 35.89 -9.88 -0.79
N LYS A 682 34.98 -9.82 0.20
CA LYS A 682 33.54 -9.80 -0.07
C LYS A 682 33.17 -8.52 -0.81
N ALA A 683 32.53 -8.65 -1.96
CA ALA A 683 32.25 -7.55 -2.86
C ALA A 683 30.75 -7.30 -3.04
N ALA A 684 30.38 -6.04 -3.26
CA ALA A 684 29.03 -5.66 -3.66
C ALA A 684 28.81 -5.89 -5.16
N TYR A 685 27.56 -6.07 -5.59
CA TYR A 685 27.20 -6.24 -6.99
C TYR A 685 27.64 -5.08 -7.90
N THR A 686 27.85 -3.90 -7.32
CA THR A 686 28.28 -2.67 -8.01
C THR A 686 29.79 -2.43 -7.97
N ALA A 687 30.58 -3.34 -7.37
CA ALA A 687 32.03 -3.18 -7.31
C ALA A 687 32.64 -3.19 -8.73
N LYS A 688 33.53 -2.23 -9.00
CA LYS A 688 34.21 -2.10 -10.30
C LYS A 688 35.17 -3.27 -10.54
N ILE A 689 35.21 -3.74 -11.77
CA ILE A 689 36.09 -4.81 -12.23
C ILE A 689 37.14 -4.21 -13.16
N ASN A 690 38.39 -4.60 -12.93
CA ASN A 690 39.54 -4.23 -13.73
C ASN A 690 40.12 -5.46 -14.45
N ASP A 691 40.96 -5.19 -15.45
CA ASP A 691 41.70 -6.23 -16.17
C ASP A 691 42.57 -7.05 -15.21
N GLY A 692 42.42 -8.38 -15.26
CA GLY A 692 43.13 -9.34 -14.43
C GLY A 692 42.46 -9.70 -13.09
N ASP A 693 41.31 -9.13 -12.76
CA ASP A 693 40.63 -9.41 -11.49
C ASP A 693 40.17 -10.88 -11.37
N ILE A 694 40.26 -11.43 -10.14
CA ILE A 694 39.84 -12.78 -9.79
C ILE A 694 38.53 -12.72 -9.01
N ILE A 695 37.51 -13.43 -9.49
CA ILE A 695 36.14 -13.33 -9.01
C ILE A 695 35.61 -14.73 -8.70
N LYS A 696 35.12 -14.93 -7.47
CA LYS A 696 34.47 -16.16 -7.05
C LYS A 696 33.00 -15.91 -6.74
N ILE A 697 32.14 -16.73 -7.32
CA ILE A 697 30.68 -16.64 -7.21
C ILE A 697 30.16 -18.04 -6.88
N PHE A 698 29.52 -18.19 -5.72
CA PHE A 698 28.98 -19.48 -5.29
C PHE A 698 27.79 -19.29 -4.35
N TRP A 699 26.94 -20.31 -4.28
CA TRP A 699 25.87 -20.43 -3.30
C TRP A 699 26.41 -20.99 -1.99
N SER A 700 25.98 -20.44 -0.86
CA SER A 700 26.14 -21.08 0.45
C SER A 700 24.78 -21.34 1.08
N ASP A 701 24.60 -22.51 1.67
CA ASP A 701 23.52 -22.76 2.61
C ASP A 701 23.70 -21.86 3.85
N ASN A 702 22.59 -21.49 4.49
CA ASN A 702 22.58 -20.60 5.65
C ASN A 702 23.31 -21.20 6.86
#